data_AF-A0A819TKP3-F1
#
_entry.id   AF-A0A819TKP3-F1
#
_cell.length_a   1.000
_cell.length_b   1.000
_cell.length_c   1.000
_cell.angle_alpha   90.00
_cell.angle_beta   90.00
_cell.angle_gamma   90.00
#
_symmetry.space_group_name_H-M   'P 1'
#
loop_
_entity.id
_entity.type
_entity.pdbx_description
1 polymer ?
#
loop_
_entity_poly.entity_id
_entity_poly.type
_entity_poly.pdbx_seq_one_letter_code
_entity_poly.pdbx_strand_id
1 'polypeptide(L)'
;DNLVSGAQRLAYRIQGNSCPGTVLPSGINNDYDNNEAHSAMSGINLWFFDSGFQYDTRCVLFKGFKTYKTWYYGLYINTPHNIIIDSCKIADSIVGIFTLASGHAAVSHEFSNNSIIIRNSMVLGAITPNDCDDIPDTTTLSEKFGSTAVPRVSGTQSSGSSSGRTGISFPYFTGFNMIPMHPWSSIGNYPNIDGLMRITNVTFAFFNDICLRRDIAIQVSQNNDDGQHPVVTDHTSVYNTSSGNLVFNGRPNLGAVNPSDCVDMDCDGLKKSLLIDIDGTFFGQPSTAFSQAEYNWGDQAHGVGDYRIPTVALASANGTLININISYPYRGISRGPTCTYQPSYQMYLCRNTTDYRMLVIESVDPDTETRRLSPVAIMSDNGYIDLINGPQDHGWCNGYTCQKRISTFMAIVEGGHQYDIYLTSTTPNHIRFRLLNADSSIKTILALYYNSLQQVDVYANDVYISPTNKAQNFTNLILLDQSNGVTLSSTTPGTNFFNRTTQMAFFLIDGDTLIDLKIADLIVLTFGLPATTPQAFFSTNIVANLAALLGVTVDKIRRVDVVSANGRTRIQRRSASSSRSLLATYYLEVQIREEPPSTLSGNNLALSVATYNLNAEIINRYQSGNLTEQWQNDPVLNATSIIEFGVQEPQNQTTAYLSMINQLVIERQPGICRERSPCETQPVLIARDSAGHIITKLGSNDQPWQITATIIGSPGVGVVGGIANYSSGQSQFTAFGINATGTYQVQFSIITPRGIDSSFVTNINLTSDSSSITVALPRITAKQDVDIDVISKNEIFNLTTAIVDQKSQVKLDNIAWNTFTWSAAVSLYGSLQHQSNGILIQNLSSTVIINPQSGTITATNLAISEVGAYIIKLDITTSNNQYSIPFSSNCIIVKENSTTLNAITSSPSSNITYQGDYDKFVTAGTLETLHCTIYNYLTVVKKLPLNTNIILAKGSVNVFYEMDNSASANRSQISSGCSELASDPNGISDLVLSNLTCAGTQYTVKSSSISSSSSSSSITASNAGLIAGVVVGVCAALALLAAATYSAYKYKKLPSSKVAGQFNELYEPLEQPQLGNAATTNPSSIANSSSQQTRPLSGQSHFNDQRVHTPVQDGGIVTPKCELIDFP
;
A
#
# COMPACT_ATOMS: atom_id res chain seq x y z
N ASP A 1 -31.52 -0.25 -37.37
CA ASP A 1 -30.85 -1.41 -38.00
C ASP A 1 -29.78 -0.93 -38.98
N ASN A 2 -28.50 -1.25 -38.72
CA ASN A 2 -27.36 -1.04 -39.61
C ASN A 2 -26.46 -2.29 -39.55
N LEU A 3 -25.61 -2.49 -40.55
CA LEU A 3 -24.62 -3.56 -40.60
C LEU A 3 -23.21 -2.98 -40.80
N VAL A 4 -22.25 -3.43 -39.99
CA VAL A 4 -20.80 -3.16 -40.19
C VAL A 4 -20.03 -4.48 -40.16
N SER A 5 -19.22 -4.70 -41.21
CA SER A 5 -18.41 -5.90 -41.35
C SER A 5 -17.02 -5.64 -41.93
N GLY A 6 -16.06 -6.51 -41.61
CA GLY A 6 -14.69 -6.43 -42.14
C GLY A 6 -13.84 -5.29 -41.54
N ALA A 7 -14.21 -4.75 -40.39
CA ALA A 7 -13.53 -3.61 -39.78
C ALA A 7 -12.23 -4.04 -39.07
N GLN A 8 -11.07 -3.51 -39.50
CA GLN A 8 -9.75 -3.81 -38.89
C GLN A 8 -9.67 -3.49 -37.38
N ARG A 9 -10.60 -2.69 -36.84
CA ARG A 9 -10.68 -2.30 -35.42
C ARG A 9 -12.11 -2.46 -34.89
N LEU A 10 -12.74 -1.37 -34.48
CA LEU A 10 -14.10 -1.36 -33.94
C LEU A 10 -15.13 -1.38 -35.08
N ALA A 11 -16.21 -2.13 -34.92
CA ALA A 11 -17.37 -2.02 -35.80
C ALA A 11 -18.25 -0.81 -35.39
N TYR A 12 -18.57 -0.68 -34.10
CA TYR A 12 -19.29 0.47 -33.54
C TYR A 12 -18.63 0.97 -32.26
N ARG A 13 -18.55 2.30 -32.13
CA ARG A 13 -18.20 3.01 -30.90
C ARG A 13 -19.33 4.00 -30.61
N ILE A 14 -20.20 3.68 -29.65
CA ILE A 14 -21.50 4.33 -29.44
C ILE A 14 -21.88 4.39 -27.95
N GLN A 15 -22.70 5.37 -27.59
CA GLN A 15 -23.14 5.59 -26.20
C GLN A 15 -24.18 4.58 -25.71
N GLY A 16 -24.86 3.87 -26.62
CA GLY A 16 -26.06 3.09 -26.30
C GLY A 16 -27.29 4.00 -26.12
N ASN A 17 -28.45 3.38 -25.95
CA ASN A 17 -29.71 4.08 -25.72
C ASN A 17 -29.86 4.48 -24.24
N SER A 18 -30.61 5.53 -23.97
CA SER A 18 -31.14 5.78 -22.63
C SER A 18 -32.06 4.64 -22.18
N CYS A 19 -32.05 4.34 -20.88
CA CYS A 19 -32.99 3.40 -20.30
C CYS A 19 -34.47 3.85 -20.40
N PRO A 20 -35.43 2.91 -20.23
CA PRO A 20 -36.85 3.25 -20.15
C PRO A 20 -37.14 4.25 -19.03
N GLY A 21 -37.90 5.31 -19.34
CA GLY A 21 -38.28 6.36 -18.39
C GLY A 21 -37.34 7.56 -18.32
N THR A 22 -36.19 7.55 -19.02
CA THR A 22 -35.34 8.74 -19.18
C THR A 22 -36.05 9.79 -20.06
N VAL A 23 -36.03 11.06 -19.64
CA VAL A 23 -36.57 12.18 -20.40
C VAL A 23 -35.47 12.76 -21.30
N LEU A 24 -35.65 12.68 -22.61
CA LEU A 24 -34.65 13.11 -23.60
C LEU A 24 -34.92 14.55 -24.09
N PRO A 25 -33.90 15.43 -24.10
CA PRO A 25 -33.93 16.69 -24.84
C PRO A 25 -34.25 16.51 -26.33
N SER A 26 -34.99 17.46 -26.90
CA SER A 26 -35.37 17.44 -28.31
C SER A 26 -34.16 17.51 -29.25
N GLY A 27 -34.03 16.52 -30.14
CA GLY A 27 -32.95 16.45 -31.14
C GLY A 27 -31.79 15.51 -30.79
N ILE A 28 -31.79 14.91 -29.60
CA ILE A 28 -30.84 13.85 -29.26
C ILE A 28 -31.24 12.54 -29.96
N ASN A 29 -30.28 11.89 -30.62
CA ASN A 29 -30.47 10.55 -31.18
C ASN A 29 -30.37 9.49 -30.07
N ASN A 30 -31.36 8.60 -30.01
CA ASN A 30 -31.49 7.56 -29.00
C ASN A 30 -32.16 6.31 -29.60
N ASP A 31 -31.78 5.97 -30.85
CA ASP A 31 -32.22 4.77 -31.56
C ASP A 31 -31.01 4.01 -32.12
N TYR A 32 -30.24 3.42 -31.20
CA TYR A 32 -29.14 2.51 -31.48
C TYR A 32 -29.58 1.04 -31.51
N ASP A 33 -30.87 0.74 -31.68
CA ASP A 33 -31.38 -0.64 -31.64
C ASP A 33 -30.97 -1.48 -32.87
N ASN A 34 -30.95 -2.82 -32.67
CA ASN A 34 -30.91 -3.85 -33.73
C ASN A 34 -29.72 -3.75 -34.72
N ASN A 35 -28.59 -3.17 -34.31
CA ASN A 35 -27.41 -3.06 -35.17
C ASN A 35 -26.56 -4.34 -35.16
N GLU A 36 -25.93 -4.65 -36.29
CA GLU A 36 -25.23 -5.91 -36.55
C GLU A 36 -23.74 -5.65 -36.85
N ALA A 37 -22.86 -6.36 -36.14
CA ALA A 37 -21.40 -6.21 -36.24
C ALA A 37 -20.70 -7.56 -36.37
N HIS A 38 -19.88 -7.75 -37.41
CA HIS A 38 -19.12 -9.00 -37.54
C HIS A 38 -17.76 -8.85 -38.23
N SER A 39 -16.92 -9.89 -38.13
CA SER A 39 -15.61 -9.94 -38.81
C SER A 39 -14.76 -8.70 -38.52
N ALA A 40 -14.64 -8.36 -37.24
CA ALA A 40 -13.99 -7.14 -36.74
C ALA A 40 -13.13 -7.44 -35.51
N MET A 41 -12.19 -6.55 -35.17
CA MET A 41 -11.40 -6.71 -33.93
C MET A 41 -12.30 -6.65 -32.69
N SER A 42 -13.30 -5.77 -32.68
CA SER A 42 -14.37 -5.77 -31.70
C SER A 42 -15.67 -5.21 -32.27
N GLY A 43 -16.81 -5.75 -31.82
CA GLY A 43 -18.15 -5.36 -32.24
C GLY A 43 -18.58 -4.00 -31.68
N ILE A 44 -19.38 -4.03 -30.62
CA ILE A 44 -19.99 -2.83 -30.00
C ILE A 44 -19.14 -2.36 -28.83
N ASN A 45 -18.74 -1.09 -28.85
CA ASN A 45 -17.84 -0.49 -27.88
C ASN A 45 -18.44 0.77 -27.25
N LEU A 46 -18.34 0.87 -25.93
CA LEU A 46 -18.47 2.10 -25.15
C LEU A 46 -17.23 2.23 -24.27
N TRP A 47 -16.52 3.36 -24.35
CA TRP A 47 -15.40 3.69 -23.46
C TRP A 47 -15.81 4.78 -22.48
N PHE A 48 -15.15 4.82 -21.30
CA PHE A 48 -15.43 5.79 -20.24
C PHE A 48 -15.55 7.26 -20.74
N PHE A 49 -14.61 7.68 -21.59
CA PHE A 49 -14.58 9.06 -22.11
C PHE A 49 -15.69 9.38 -23.12
N ASP A 50 -16.35 8.36 -23.67
CA ASP A 50 -17.50 8.53 -24.55
C ASP A 50 -18.82 8.65 -23.79
N SER A 51 -18.86 8.29 -22.49
CA SER A 51 -20.07 8.45 -21.66
C SER A 51 -20.31 9.88 -21.19
N GLY A 52 -19.80 10.88 -21.92
CA GLY A 52 -20.20 12.28 -21.81
C GLY A 52 -21.59 12.48 -22.40
N PHE A 53 -22.62 12.00 -21.70
CA PHE A 53 -24.01 12.15 -22.12
C PHE A 53 -24.43 13.63 -22.08
N GLN A 54 -25.20 14.06 -23.08
CA GLN A 54 -25.76 15.43 -23.16
C GLN A 54 -27.02 15.61 -22.29
N TYR A 55 -27.32 14.63 -21.44
CA TYR A 55 -28.48 14.54 -20.56
C TYR A 55 -28.10 13.69 -19.34
N ASP A 56 -28.78 13.88 -18.21
CA ASP A 56 -28.64 12.99 -17.06
C ASP A 56 -29.18 11.60 -17.43
N THR A 57 -28.29 10.61 -17.43
CA THR A 57 -28.67 9.20 -17.49
C THR A 57 -28.07 8.43 -16.32
N ARG A 58 -28.89 7.57 -15.72
CA ARG A 58 -28.45 6.68 -14.64
C ARG A 58 -28.06 5.29 -15.16
N CYS A 59 -28.33 5.00 -16.45
CA CYS A 59 -27.96 3.75 -17.08
C CYS A 59 -27.91 3.81 -18.62
N VAL A 60 -27.17 2.87 -19.21
CA VAL A 60 -27.02 2.70 -20.67
C VAL A 60 -27.67 1.39 -21.11
N LEU A 61 -28.39 1.43 -22.23
CA LEU A 61 -29.13 0.29 -22.79
C LEU A 61 -28.56 -0.11 -24.16
N PHE A 62 -28.10 -1.34 -24.27
CA PHE A 62 -27.70 -1.98 -25.52
C PHE A 62 -28.74 -3.04 -25.87
N LYS A 63 -29.57 -2.77 -26.89
CA LYS A 63 -30.75 -3.57 -27.22
C LYS A 63 -30.76 -4.12 -28.65
N GLY A 64 -31.06 -5.41 -28.78
CA GLY A 64 -31.23 -6.09 -30.06
C GLY A 64 -29.95 -6.31 -30.89
N PHE A 65 -28.78 -5.92 -30.37
CA PHE A 65 -27.52 -6.02 -31.10
C PHE A 65 -27.16 -7.46 -31.46
N LYS A 66 -26.62 -7.64 -32.66
CA LYS A 66 -26.06 -8.92 -33.12
C LYS A 66 -24.55 -8.76 -33.29
N THR A 67 -23.75 -9.61 -32.64
CA THR A 67 -22.29 -9.58 -32.78
C THR A 67 -21.71 -10.97 -32.96
N TYR A 68 -20.99 -11.23 -34.05
CA TYR A 68 -20.41 -12.55 -34.32
C TYR A 68 -19.07 -12.51 -35.05
N LYS A 69 -18.24 -13.56 -34.91
CA LYS A 69 -16.88 -13.63 -35.48
C LYS A 69 -16.08 -12.35 -35.21
N THR A 70 -16.00 -11.95 -33.95
CA THR A 70 -15.18 -10.80 -33.51
C THR A 70 -13.91 -11.29 -32.82
N TRP A 71 -12.74 -10.75 -33.19
CA TRP A 71 -11.47 -11.30 -32.71
C TRP A 71 -11.27 -11.12 -31.20
N TYR A 72 -11.71 -10.02 -30.59
CA TYR A 72 -11.53 -9.74 -29.17
C TYR A 72 -12.84 -9.69 -28.37
N TYR A 73 -13.68 -8.67 -28.57
CA TYR A 73 -14.94 -8.51 -27.83
C TYR A 73 -16.14 -8.37 -28.76
N GLY A 74 -17.21 -9.12 -28.51
CA GLY A 74 -18.53 -8.88 -29.09
C GLY A 74 -19.09 -7.55 -28.61
N LEU A 75 -19.31 -7.44 -27.29
CA LEU A 75 -19.61 -6.21 -26.55
C LEU A 75 -18.46 -5.89 -25.58
N TYR A 76 -17.92 -4.67 -25.65
CA TYR A 76 -17.06 -4.07 -24.63
C TYR A 76 -17.73 -2.79 -24.12
N ILE A 77 -18.20 -2.80 -22.87
CA ILE A 77 -18.92 -1.66 -22.28
C ILE A 77 -18.17 -1.17 -21.03
N ASN A 78 -17.72 0.08 -21.05
CA ASN A 78 -16.99 0.73 -19.99
C ASN A 78 -17.59 2.13 -19.75
N THR A 79 -18.23 2.34 -18.60
CA THR A 79 -19.07 3.53 -18.33
C THR A 79 -19.30 3.72 -16.81
N PRO A 80 -19.49 4.95 -16.29
CA PRO A 80 -19.79 5.19 -14.88
C PRO A 80 -21.25 4.92 -14.47
N HIS A 81 -22.11 4.50 -15.41
CA HIS A 81 -23.54 4.27 -15.17
C HIS A 81 -23.86 2.77 -15.00
N ASN A 82 -25.11 2.43 -14.67
CA ASN A 82 -25.55 1.03 -14.73
C ASN A 82 -25.62 0.57 -16.20
N ILE A 83 -25.39 -0.73 -16.45
CA ILE A 83 -25.38 -1.30 -17.80
C ILE A 83 -26.58 -2.24 -17.97
N ILE A 84 -27.33 -2.09 -19.07
CA ILE A 84 -28.38 -3.03 -19.47
C ILE A 84 -28.08 -3.55 -20.88
N ILE A 85 -28.00 -4.87 -21.02
CA ILE A 85 -27.90 -5.58 -22.30
C ILE A 85 -29.18 -6.39 -22.47
N ASP A 86 -29.96 -6.14 -23.53
CA ASP A 86 -31.30 -6.69 -23.69
C ASP A 86 -31.53 -7.25 -25.11
N SER A 87 -32.00 -8.50 -25.21
CA SER A 87 -32.40 -9.10 -26.49
C SER A 87 -31.28 -9.21 -27.53
N CYS A 88 -30.02 -9.18 -27.08
CA CYS A 88 -28.83 -9.23 -27.94
C CYS A 88 -28.46 -10.67 -28.31
N LYS A 89 -27.80 -10.86 -29.46
CA LYS A 89 -27.32 -12.15 -29.97
C LYS A 89 -25.81 -12.08 -30.21
N ILE A 90 -25.04 -12.62 -29.26
CA ILE A 90 -23.58 -12.64 -29.28
C ILE A 90 -23.12 -14.06 -29.63
N ALA A 91 -22.15 -14.20 -30.54
CA ALA A 91 -21.60 -15.48 -30.94
C ALA A 91 -20.10 -15.41 -31.26
N ASP A 92 -19.42 -16.55 -31.21
CA ASP A 92 -18.14 -16.79 -31.89
C ASP A 92 -17.14 -15.62 -31.73
N SER A 93 -16.83 -15.28 -30.48
CA SER A 93 -15.96 -14.16 -30.08
C SER A 93 -15.05 -14.61 -28.95
N ILE A 94 -13.80 -14.13 -28.87
CA ILE A 94 -12.88 -14.54 -27.79
C ILE A 94 -13.43 -14.12 -26.41
N VAL A 95 -14.09 -12.96 -26.31
CA VAL A 95 -15.01 -12.61 -25.22
C VAL A 95 -16.31 -12.12 -25.82
N GLY A 96 -17.44 -12.74 -25.48
CA GLY A 96 -18.75 -12.32 -25.95
C GLY A 96 -19.17 -10.99 -25.34
N ILE A 97 -19.20 -10.91 -24.01
CA ILE A 97 -19.53 -9.71 -23.24
C ILE A 97 -18.45 -9.42 -22.20
N PHE A 98 -17.88 -8.21 -22.25
CA PHE A 98 -17.07 -7.62 -21.19
C PHE A 98 -17.69 -6.30 -20.71
N THR A 99 -17.83 -6.15 -19.39
CA THR A 99 -18.50 -5.01 -18.76
C THR A 99 -17.72 -4.47 -17.57
N LEU A 100 -17.40 -3.18 -17.64
CA LEU A 100 -16.83 -2.39 -16.55
C LEU A 100 -17.80 -1.25 -16.22
N ALA A 101 -18.32 -1.27 -14.99
CA ALA A 101 -19.10 -0.17 -14.44
C ALA A 101 -18.19 0.65 -13.51
N SER A 102 -17.72 1.79 -14.01
CA SER A 102 -16.93 2.73 -13.21
C SER A 102 -17.76 3.26 -12.05
N GLY A 103 -17.15 3.45 -10.89
CA GLY A 103 -17.84 4.00 -9.73
C GLY A 103 -16.89 4.72 -8.78
N HIS A 104 -17.28 4.81 -7.52
CA HIS A 104 -16.45 5.37 -6.48
C HIS A 104 -15.53 4.28 -5.93
N ALA A 105 -14.22 4.46 -6.14
CA ALA A 105 -13.21 3.57 -5.58
C ALA A 105 -13.26 3.61 -4.05
N ALA A 106 -13.06 2.47 -3.39
CA ALA A 106 -13.29 2.30 -1.95
C ALA A 106 -12.56 3.31 -1.03
N VAL A 107 -11.43 3.89 -1.48
CA VAL A 107 -10.72 4.98 -0.77
C VAL A 107 -11.56 6.25 -0.53
N SER A 108 -12.72 6.39 -1.20
CA SER A 108 -13.70 7.46 -0.95
C SER A 108 -14.67 7.16 0.19
N HIS A 109 -14.82 5.89 0.59
CA HIS A 109 -15.87 5.39 1.49
C HIS A 109 -17.32 5.68 1.04
N GLU A 110 -17.51 5.98 -0.26
CA GLU A 110 -18.81 6.24 -0.89
C GLU A 110 -19.35 5.01 -1.64
N PHE A 111 -20.64 4.72 -1.48
CA PHE A 111 -21.32 3.67 -2.22
C PHE A 111 -21.74 4.14 -3.61
N SER A 112 -21.27 3.45 -4.66
CA SER A 112 -21.76 3.63 -6.02
C SER A 112 -22.71 2.49 -6.39
N ASN A 113 -24.02 2.77 -6.42
CA ASN A 113 -25.07 1.78 -6.74
C ASN A 113 -25.11 1.49 -8.25
N ASN A 114 -24.06 0.82 -8.72
CA ASN A 114 -23.87 0.36 -10.09
C ASN A 114 -24.25 -1.11 -10.21
N SER A 115 -24.99 -1.44 -11.26
CA SER A 115 -25.47 -2.77 -11.58
C SER A 115 -25.34 -3.06 -13.08
N ILE A 116 -25.22 -4.34 -13.41
CA ILE A 116 -25.05 -4.84 -14.77
C ILE A 116 -26.11 -5.90 -15.01
N ILE A 117 -27.08 -5.61 -15.88
CA ILE A 117 -28.22 -6.48 -16.17
C ILE A 117 -28.09 -7.00 -17.60
N ILE A 118 -27.95 -8.31 -17.74
CA ILE A 118 -27.89 -9.00 -19.05
C ILE A 118 -29.16 -9.86 -19.17
N ARG A 119 -30.00 -9.60 -20.17
CA ARG A 119 -31.31 -10.27 -20.26
C ARG A 119 -31.83 -10.53 -21.66
N ASN A 120 -32.76 -11.48 -21.76
CA ASN A 120 -33.45 -11.90 -22.99
C ASN A 120 -32.51 -12.28 -24.15
N SER A 121 -31.24 -12.57 -23.85
CA SER A 121 -30.12 -12.56 -24.81
C SER A 121 -29.60 -13.97 -25.10
N MET A 122 -28.90 -14.13 -26.22
CA MET A 122 -28.23 -15.36 -26.59
C MET A 122 -26.72 -15.12 -26.63
N VAL A 123 -25.93 -16.01 -26.01
CA VAL A 123 -24.47 -15.97 -26.00
C VAL A 123 -23.94 -17.34 -26.42
N LEU A 124 -23.23 -17.39 -27.54
CA LEU A 124 -22.86 -18.62 -28.24
C LEU A 124 -21.33 -18.76 -28.36
N GLY A 125 -20.79 -19.94 -28.07
CA GLY A 125 -19.38 -20.29 -28.26
C GLY A 125 -19.02 -20.56 -29.72
N ALA A 126 -18.17 -21.57 -29.97
CA ALA A 126 -17.85 -22.01 -31.33
C ALA A 126 -19.07 -22.61 -32.05
N ILE A 127 -19.70 -21.85 -32.94
CA ILE A 127 -20.81 -22.35 -33.78
C ILE A 127 -20.30 -23.37 -34.82
N THR A 128 -19.08 -23.21 -35.30
CA THR A 128 -18.41 -24.05 -36.31
C THR A 128 -17.31 -24.92 -35.66
N PRO A 129 -17.54 -26.23 -35.44
CA PRO A 129 -16.58 -27.10 -34.73
C PRO A 129 -15.21 -27.29 -35.42
N ASN A 130 -15.07 -26.85 -36.67
CA ASN A 130 -13.86 -27.01 -37.49
C ASN A 130 -13.10 -25.69 -37.71
N ASP A 131 -13.53 -24.55 -37.15
CA ASP A 131 -12.83 -23.26 -37.25
C ASP A 131 -11.61 -23.21 -36.31
N CYS A 132 -10.65 -24.10 -36.54
CA CYS A 132 -9.43 -24.20 -35.75
C CYS A 132 -8.37 -23.18 -36.14
N ASP A 133 -8.41 -22.71 -37.39
CA ASP A 133 -7.43 -21.78 -37.98
C ASP A 133 -7.76 -20.30 -37.70
N ASP A 134 -8.79 -20.03 -36.87
CA ASP A 134 -9.10 -18.73 -36.27
C ASP A 134 -7.97 -18.29 -35.29
N ILE A 135 -6.81 -17.95 -35.84
CA ILE A 135 -5.66 -17.37 -35.15
C ILE A 135 -5.51 -15.93 -35.66
N PRO A 136 -5.72 -14.89 -34.83
CA PRO A 136 -5.65 -13.51 -35.28
C PRO A 136 -4.21 -13.15 -35.70
N ASP A 137 -4.01 -12.69 -36.92
CA ASP A 137 -2.72 -12.17 -37.39
C ASP A 137 -2.44 -10.80 -36.76
N THR A 138 -1.88 -10.84 -35.56
CA THR A 138 -1.49 -9.66 -34.79
C THR A 138 -0.39 -8.82 -35.46
N THR A 139 0.29 -9.33 -36.49
CA THR A 139 1.32 -8.58 -37.22
C THR A 139 0.73 -7.53 -38.18
N THR A 140 -0.57 -7.65 -38.52
CA THR A 140 -1.29 -6.73 -39.41
C THR A 140 -2.14 -5.68 -38.68
N LEU A 141 -2.22 -5.75 -37.35
CA LEU A 141 -2.99 -4.80 -36.53
C LEU A 141 -2.20 -3.49 -36.33
N SER A 142 -2.56 -2.47 -37.10
CA SER A 142 -1.97 -1.11 -37.01
C SER A 142 -1.90 -0.64 -35.54
N GLU A 143 -0.69 -0.37 -35.07
CA GLU A 143 -0.25 -0.70 -33.70
C GLU A 143 -0.98 0.07 -32.58
N LYS A 144 -1.37 1.33 -32.83
CA LYS A 144 -1.57 2.35 -31.78
C LYS A 144 -2.40 1.95 -30.56
N PHE A 145 -3.43 1.12 -30.72
CA PHE A 145 -4.25 0.57 -29.62
C PHE A 145 -4.66 -0.90 -29.81
N GLY A 146 -4.08 -1.62 -30.78
CA GLY A 146 -4.48 -3.00 -31.09
C GLY A 146 -3.99 -4.00 -30.03
N SER A 147 -2.81 -3.76 -29.47
CA SER A 147 -2.16 -4.57 -28.44
C SER A 147 -2.78 -4.40 -27.05
N THR A 148 -3.30 -3.22 -26.72
CA THR A 148 -4.02 -2.98 -25.44
C THR A 148 -5.44 -3.54 -25.46
N ALA A 149 -6.04 -3.72 -26.64
CA ALA A 149 -7.36 -4.33 -26.77
C ALA A 149 -7.39 -5.85 -26.48
N VAL A 150 -6.25 -6.55 -26.55
CA VAL A 150 -6.17 -8.02 -26.39
C VAL A 150 -6.82 -8.48 -25.07
N PRO A 151 -7.86 -9.33 -25.09
CA PRO A 151 -8.45 -9.89 -23.89
C PRO A 151 -7.47 -10.84 -23.20
N ARG A 152 -7.29 -10.68 -21.89
CA ARG A 152 -6.63 -11.68 -21.03
C ARG A 152 -7.57 -12.16 -19.91
N VAL A 153 -8.87 -12.22 -20.24
CA VAL A 153 -9.94 -12.66 -19.33
C VAL A 153 -9.77 -14.14 -18.97
N SER A 154 -9.21 -14.96 -19.88
CA SER A 154 -8.71 -16.32 -19.60
C SER A 154 -7.19 -16.33 -19.43
N GLY A 155 -6.72 -17.01 -18.38
CA GLY A 155 -5.30 -17.18 -18.05
C GLY A 155 -4.57 -18.23 -18.91
N THR A 156 -5.23 -18.87 -19.87
CA THR A 156 -4.64 -19.92 -20.72
C THR A 156 -3.73 -19.37 -21.84
N GLN A 157 -3.08 -18.21 -21.65
CA GLN A 157 -2.09 -17.67 -22.58
C GLN A 157 -0.71 -18.32 -22.37
N SER A 158 -0.65 -19.65 -22.41
CA SER A 158 0.62 -20.36 -22.66
C SER A 158 1.07 -20.06 -24.08
N SER A 159 2.26 -19.49 -24.22
CA SER A 159 2.82 -19.01 -25.49
C SER A 159 2.89 -20.12 -26.54
N GLY A 160 1.95 -20.11 -27.49
CA GLY A 160 1.84 -21.09 -28.58
C GLY A 160 0.49 -21.81 -28.70
N SER A 161 -0.41 -21.70 -27.71
CA SER A 161 -1.78 -22.21 -27.82
C SER A 161 -2.81 -21.09 -27.88
N SER A 162 -3.83 -21.23 -28.73
CA SER A 162 -4.91 -20.25 -28.88
C SER A 162 -5.92 -20.33 -27.73
N SER A 163 -6.29 -19.19 -27.17
CA SER A 163 -7.28 -19.12 -26.08
C SER A 163 -8.66 -19.56 -26.56
N GLY A 164 -9.42 -20.22 -25.67
CA GLY A 164 -10.83 -20.50 -25.89
C GLY A 164 -11.70 -19.27 -25.74
N ARG A 165 -12.92 -19.36 -26.27
CA ARG A 165 -13.94 -18.30 -26.22
C ARG A 165 -14.54 -18.22 -24.82
N THR A 166 -14.78 -16.99 -24.35
CA THR A 166 -15.52 -16.68 -23.14
C THR A 166 -16.89 -16.13 -23.53
N GLY A 167 -17.98 -16.65 -22.98
CA GLY A 167 -19.32 -16.07 -23.20
C GLY A 167 -19.46 -14.72 -22.51
N ILE A 168 -19.43 -14.71 -21.17
CA ILE A 168 -19.55 -13.51 -20.34
C ILE A 168 -18.38 -13.48 -19.34
N SER A 169 -17.67 -12.34 -19.27
CA SER A 169 -16.70 -12.08 -18.20
C SER A 169 -17.41 -11.68 -16.91
N PHE A 170 -16.85 -12.07 -15.75
CA PHE A 170 -17.20 -11.46 -14.47
C PHE A 170 -17.07 -9.92 -14.52
N PRO A 171 -17.90 -9.19 -13.76
CA PRO A 171 -17.99 -7.74 -13.83
C PRO A 171 -16.78 -7.05 -13.19
N TYR A 172 -16.41 -5.90 -13.77
CA TYR A 172 -15.47 -4.96 -13.15
C TYR A 172 -16.29 -3.81 -12.54
N PHE A 173 -16.21 -3.66 -11.22
CA PHE A 173 -16.68 -2.49 -10.47
C PHE A 173 -15.46 -1.88 -9.78
N THR A 174 -14.94 -0.79 -10.33
CA THR A 174 -13.66 -0.15 -9.98
C THR A 174 -13.73 1.32 -10.39
N GLY A 175 -12.87 2.19 -9.85
CA GLY A 175 -12.82 3.60 -10.25
C GLY A 175 -12.64 3.79 -11.77
N PHE A 176 -11.53 3.29 -12.33
CA PHE A 176 -11.23 3.36 -13.77
C PHE A 176 -10.11 2.37 -14.16
N ASN A 177 -9.88 2.19 -15.48
CA ASN A 177 -8.85 1.30 -16.02
C ASN A 177 -7.92 1.91 -17.10
N MET A 178 -7.90 3.24 -17.25
CA MET A 178 -6.94 3.97 -18.10
C MET A 178 -6.85 3.52 -19.59
N ILE A 179 -7.94 3.01 -20.15
CA ILE A 179 -8.04 2.72 -21.59
C ILE A 179 -7.96 4.01 -22.45
N PRO A 180 -7.57 3.93 -23.74
CA PRO A 180 -7.02 2.76 -24.43
C PRO A 180 -5.49 2.62 -24.25
N MET A 181 -4.87 3.42 -23.37
CA MET A 181 -3.43 3.39 -23.11
C MET A 181 -2.99 2.17 -22.31
N HIS A 182 -3.82 1.73 -21.36
CA HIS A 182 -3.63 0.49 -20.60
C HIS A 182 -4.51 -0.65 -21.18
N PRO A 183 -4.22 -1.92 -20.84
CA PRO A 183 -4.99 -3.06 -21.34
C PRO A 183 -6.49 -2.97 -21.02
N TRP A 184 -7.36 -3.24 -21.99
CA TRP A 184 -8.81 -2.99 -21.83
C TRP A 184 -9.47 -3.88 -20.78
N SER A 185 -8.82 -4.99 -20.44
CA SER A 185 -9.23 -5.93 -19.41
C SER A 185 -8.37 -5.89 -18.14
N SER A 186 -7.51 -4.88 -17.91
CA SER A 186 -6.86 -4.69 -16.60
C SER A 186 -7.72 -3.82 -15.67
N ILE A 187 -7.43 -3.90 -14.37
CA ILE A 187 -7.79 -2.88 -13.38
C ILE A 187 -6.77 -1.71 -13.43
N GLY A 188 -7.10 -0.59 -12.79
CA GLY A 188 -6.20 0.58 -12.67
C GLY A 188 -6.58 1.55 -11.55
N ASN A 189 -7.42 1.09 -10.63
CA ASN A 189 -7.85 1.74 -9.39
C ASN A 189 -8.49 0.65 -8.50
N TYR A 190 -8.64 0.90 -7.20
CA TYR A 190 -9.31 -0.01 -6.27
C TYR A 190 -10.74 -0.38 -6.75
N PRO A 191 -11.29 -1.52 -6.30
CA PRO A 191 -12.69 -1.86 -6.53
C PRO A 191 -13.64 -0.84 -5.89
N ASN A 192 -14.88 -0.82 -6.38
CA ASN A 192 -16.00 -0.17 -5.70
C ASN A 192 -16.39 -0.98 -4.44
N ILE A 193 -17.17 -0.38 -3.56
CA ILE A 193 -17.73 -1.05 -2.36
C ILE A 193 -18.97 -1.89 -2.72
N ASP A 194 -19.80 -1.38 -3.64
CA ASP A 194 -21.04 -2.00 -4.10
C ASP A 194 -20.94 -2.41 -5.59
N GLY A 195 -21.64 -3.49 -5.94
CA GLY A 195 -21.81 -3.95 -7.32
C GLY A 195 -22.70 -5.20 -7.42
N LEU A 196 -23.30 -5.42 -8.59
CA LEU A 196 -24.06 -6.62 -8.93
C LEU A 196 -24.09 -6.86 -10.44
N MET A 197 -23.74 -8.07 -10.89
CA MET A 197 -24.15 -8.55 -12.22
C MET A 197 -25.32 -9.52 -12.09
N ARG A 198 -26.41 -9.30 -12.84
CA ARG A 198 -27.53 -10.23 -12.95
C ARG A 198 -27.77 -10.65 -14.40
N ILE A 199 -27.89 -11.95 -14.61
CA ILE A 199 -28.05 -12.62 -15.90
C ILE A 199 -29.40 -13.35 -15.86
N THR A 200 -30.43 -12.80 -16.53
CA THR A 200 -31.81 -13.30 -16.43
C THR A 200 -32.42 -13.58 -17.82
N ASN A 201 -33.00 -14.76 -18.04
CA ASN A 201 -33.51 -15.16 -19.37
C ASN A 201 -32.42 -15.09 -20.47
N VAL A 202 -31.27 -15.74 -20.23
CA VAL A 202 -30.14 -15.78 -21.16
C VAL A 202 -29.84 -17.21 -21.60
N THR A 203 -29.73 -17.43 -22.91
CA THR A 203 -29.35 -18.71 -23.50
C THR A 203 -27.83 -18.78 -23.71
N PHE A 204 -27.18 -19.75 -23.10
CA PHE A 204 -25.79 -20.12 -23.34
C PHE A 204 -25.72 -21.37 -24.21
N ALA A 205 -24.94 -21.35 -25.30
CA ALA A 205 -24.76 -22.55 -26.10
C ALA A 205 -23.38 -22.71 -26.76
N PHE A 206 -23.05 -23.96 -27.12
CA PHE A 206 -21.84 -24.35 -27.86
C PHE A 206 -20.50 -24.10 -27.12
N PHE A 207 -20.51 -23.95 -25.80
CA PHE A 207 -19.27 -23.87 -25.00
C PHE A 207 -18.72 -25.28 -24.71
N ASN A 208 -17.68 -25.67 -25.44
CA ASN A 208 -17.11 -27.03 -25.45
C ASN A 208 -15.59 -26.98 -25.67
N ASP A 209 -14.93 -28.12 -25.49
CA ASP A 209 -13.50 -28.28 -25.78
C ASP A 209 -13.32 -28.62 -27.27
N ILE A 210 -12.84 -27.65 -28.06
CA ILE A 210 -12.80 -27.66 -29.52
C ILE A 210 -11.44 -27.11 -29.99
N CYS A 211 -10.81 -27.74 -30.98
CA CYS A 211 -9.51 -27.31 -31.54
C CYS A 211 -8.36 -27.16 -30.50
N LEU A 212 -8.35 -27.99 -29.45
CA LEU A 212 -7.49 -27.88 -28.25
C LEU A 212 -7.69 -26.60 -27.42
N ARG A 213 -8.70 -25.79 -27.75
CA ARG A 213 -9.19 -24.65 -26.96
C ARG A 213 -10.34 -25.12 -26.06
N ARG A 214 -10.57 -24.41 -24.96
CA ARG A 214 -11.66 -24.68 -24.01
C ARG A 214 -12.56 -23.47 -23.92
N ASP A 215 -13.71 -23.53 -24.60
CA ASP A 215 -14.68 -22.43 -24.62
C ASP A 215 -15.55 -22.50 -23.35
N ILE A 216 -15.70 -21.38 -22.63
CA ILE A 216 -16.34 -21.24 -21.31
C ILE A 216 -17.54 -20.28 -21.36
N ALA A 217 -18.67 -20.63 -20.74
CA ALA A 217 -19.87 -19.79 -20.75
C ALA A 217 -19.75 -18.54 -19.85
N ILE A 218 -19.35 -18.69 -18.58
CA ILE A 218 -19.07 -17.58 -17.64
C ILE A 218 -17.65 -17.70 -17.07
N GLN A 219 -16.84 -16.65 -17.22
CA GLN A 219 -15.41 -16.67 -16.89
C GLN A 219 -15.07 -15.65 -15.79
N VAL A 220 -14.48 -16.08 -14.68
CA VAL A 220 -13.84 -15.17 -13.72
C VAL A 220 -12.62 -14.55 -14.40
N SER A 221 -12.50 -13.21 -14.39
CA SER A 221 -11.50 -12.52 -15.20
C SER A 221 -10.12 -12.61 -14.57
N GLN A 222 -9.15 -13.19 -15.28
CA GLN A 222 -7.80 -13.46 -14.76
C GLN A 222 -6.87 -12.23 -14.71
N ASN A 223 -7.39 -11.03 -14.95
CA ASN A 223 -6.69 -9.74 -14.87
C ASN A 223 -7.22 -8.82 -13.74
N ASN A 224 -8.20 -9.26 -12.95
CA ASN A 224 -8.68 -8.52 -11.78
C ASN A 224 -8.29 -9.30 -10.52
N ASP A 225 -7.05 -9.04 -10.09
CA ASP A 225 -6.44 -9.61 -8.89
C ASP A 225 -7.04 -9.04 -7.58
N ASP A 226 -7.69 -7.86 -7.62
CA ASP A 226 -8.29 -7.21 -6.43
C ASP A 226 -9.58 -7.87 -5.94
N GLY A 227 -10.64 -7.83 -6.75
CA GLY A 227 -12.00 -8.02 -6.27
C GLY A 227 -13.02 -8.06 -7.40
N GLN A 228 -13.77 -9.16 -7.48
CA GLN A 228 -14.78 -9.40 -8.52
C GLN A 228 -16.14 -9.66 -7.85
N HIS A 229 -17.07 -8.73 -8.08
CA HIS A 229 -18.36 -8.70 -7.39
C HIS A 229 -19.29 -9.85 -7.80
N PRO A 230 -20.31 -10.19 -6.99
CA PRO A 230 -21.15 -11.34 -7.24
C PRO A 230 -21.92 -11.28 -8.57
N VAL A 231 -22.05 -12.46 -9.18
CA VAL A 231 -22.88 -12.73 -10.36
C VAL A 231 -24.09 -13.55 -9.93
N VAL A 232 -25.27 -13.23 -10.47
CA VAL A 232 -26.54 -13.94 -10.18
C VAL A 232 -27.17 -14.41 -11.49
N THR A 233 -27.56 -15.68 -11.58
CA THR A 233 -28.30 -16.27 -12.71
C THR A 233 -29.72 -16.68 -12.32
N ASP A 234 -30.66 -16.45 -13.24
CA ASP A 234 -32.03 -16.99 -13.21
C ASP A 234 -32.64 -17.10 -14.62
N HIS A 235 -33.64 -17.97 -14.80
CA HIS A 235 -34.35 -18.23 -16.05
C HIS A 235 -33.46 -18.51 -17.27
N THR A 236 -32.22 -18.97 -17.07
CA THR A 236 -31.25 -19.21 -18.13
C THR A 236 -31.60 -20.46 -18.96
N SER A 237 -30.87 -20.71 -20.04
CA SER A 237 -31.00 -21.93 -20.82
C SER A 237 -29.66 -22.39 -21.36
N VAL A 238 -29.25 -23.60 -20.99
CA VAL A 238 -27.98 -24.21 -21.42
C VAL A 238 -28.24 -25.22 -22.54
N TYR A 239 -27.66 -25.01 -23.72
CA TYR A 239 -27.80 -25.90 -24.86
C TYR A 239 -26.44 -26.34 -25.43
N ASN A 240 -26.30 -27.63 -25.77
CA ASN A 240 -25.10 -28.21 -26.39
C ASN A 240 -23.77 -27.67 -25.83
N THR A 241 -23.67 -27.63 -24.50
CA THR A 241 -22.57 -27.03 -23.74
C THR A 241 -22.07 -28.07 -22.76
N SER A 242 -20.76 -28.28 -22.73
CA SER A 242 -20.14 -29.25 -21.83
C SER A 242 -20.32 -28.79 -20.39
N SER A 243 -20.81 -29.67 -19.50
CA SER A 243 -21.08 -29.30 -18.10
C SER A 243 -19.84 -28.75 -17.38
N GLY A 244 -18.65 -29.28 -17.71
CA GLY A 244 -17.39 -28.77 -17.21
C GLY A 244 -17.06 -27.33 -17.62
N ASN A 245 -17.73 -26.77 -18.64
CA ASN A 245 -17.42 -25.49 -19.29
C ASN A 245 -18.46 -24.39 -19.01
N LEU A 246 -19.41 -24.64 -18.11
CA LEU A 246 -20.32 -23.60 -17.62
C LEU A 246 -19.56 -22.44 -16.95
N VAL A 247 -18.59 -22.77 -16.11
CA VAL A 247 -17.81 -21.78 -15.35
C VAL A 247 -16.34 -22.15 -15.36
N PHE A 248 -15.47 -21.14 -15.38
CA PHE A 248 -14.07 -21.32 -15.00
C PHE A 248 -13.55 -20.12 -14.21
N ASN A 249 -12.89 -20.43 -13.10
CA ASN A 249 -11.93 -19.57 -12.43
C ASN A 249 -10.55 -20.17 -12.61
N GLY A 250 -9.52 -19.33 -12.80
CA GLY A 250 -8.13 -19.78 -12.72
C GLY A 250 -7.57 -19.59 -11.32
N ARG A 251 -6.28 -19.21 -11.24
CA ARG A 251 -5.50 -19.19 -9.99
C ARG A 251 -4.88 -17.82 -9.73
N PRO A 252 -4.73 -17.41 -8.44
CA PRO A 252 -4.05 -16.19 -8.06
C PRO A 252 -2.70 -16.01 -8.77
N ASN A 253 -2.47 -14.79 -9.24
CA ASN A 253 -1.24 -14.43 -9.93
C ASN A 253 -0.07 -14.36 -8.94
N LEU A 254 0.74 -15.43 -8.87
CA LEU A 254 1.94 -15.47 -8.02
C LEU A 254 2.94 -14.33 -8.33
N GLY A 255 2.90 -13.77 -9.54
CA GLY A 255 3.70 -12.59 -9.91
C GLY A 255 3.30 -11.32 -9.15
N ALA A 256 2.03 -11.18 -8.77
CA ALA A 256 1.52 -10.07 -7.96
C ALA A 256 1.83 -10.24 -6.46
N VAL A 257 2.45 -11.34 -6.03
CA VAL A 257 2.96 -11.50 -4.65
C VAL A 257 4.33 -10.82 -4.53
N ASN A 258 4.32 -9.50 -4.68
CA ASN A 258 5.51 -8.65 -4.59
C ASN A 258 5.19 -7.27 -3.97
N PRO A 259 6.19 -6.51 -3.46
CA PRO A 259 5.98 -5.27 -2.71
C PRO A 259 5.20 -4.16 -3.43
N SER A 260 5.16 -4.13 -4.76
CA SER A 260 4.42 -3.12 -5.53
C SER A 260 2.94 -3.48 -5.75
N ASP A 261 2.55 -4.74 -5.51
CA ASP A 261 1.20 -5.24 -5.76
C ASP A 261 0.57 -5.76 -4.44
N CYS A 262 0.53 -7.08 -4.20
CA CYS A 262 -0.10 -7.72 -3.03
C CYS A 262 0.88 -8.07 -1.89
N VAL A 263 2.12 -7.58 -1.99
CA VAL A 263 3.21 -7.61 -1.01
C VAL A 263 3.82 -9.00 -0.73
N ASP A 264 3.12 -9.85 0.02
CA ASP A 264 3.65 -11.14 0.51
C ASP A 264 2.56 -12.20 0.77
N MET A 265 1.39 -12.01 0.17
CA MET A 265 0.30 -12.99 0.08
C MET A 265 -0.42 -12.82 -1.26
N ASP A 266 -1.07 -13.87 -1.75
CA ASP A 266 -1.98 -13.80 -2.90
C ASP A 266 -2.93 -12.59 -2.84
N CYS A 267 -3.31 -12.08 -4.02
CA CYS A 267 -4.42 -11.15 -4.18
C CYS A 267 -5.77 -11.90 -4.14
N ASP A 268 -6.86 -11.20 -3.80
CA ASP A 268 -8.14 -11.85 -3.42
C ASP A 268 -9.19 -11.99 -4.54
N GLY A 269 -9.10 -11.28 -5.65
CA GLY A 269 -10.13 -11.28 -6.70
C GLY A 269 -10.45 -12.67 -7.25
N LEU A 270 -9.40 -13.47 -7.49
CA LEU A 270 -9.52 -14.87 -7.92
C LEU A 270 -9.84 -15.84 -6.76
N LYS A 271 -9.81 -15.38 -5.52
CA LYS A 271 -10.04 -16.15 -4.29
C LYS A 271 -11.40 -15.92 -3.66
N LYS A 272 -12.10 -14.83 -4.05
CA LYS A 272 -13.37 -14.37 -3.46
C LYS A 272 -14.48 -14.12 -4.51
N SER A 273 -14.37 -14.71 -5.70
CA SER A 273 -15.43 -14.63 -6.72
C SER A 273 -16.63 -15.52 -6.37
N LEU A 274 -17.86 -15.01 -6.58
CA LEU A 274 -19.14 -15.63 -6.20
C LEU A 274 -20.14 -15.62 -7.37
N LEU A 275 -20.78 -16.76 -7.63
CA LEU A 275 -21.84 -16.94 -8.64
C LEU A 275 -23.01 -17.72 -8.03
N ILE A 276 -24.22 -17.15 -8.04
CA ILE A 276 -25.43 -17.74 -7.43
C ILE A 276 -26.45 -18.07 -8.53
N ASP A 277 -26.83 -19.34 -8.68
CA ASP A 277 -27.91 -19.79 -9.56
C ASP A 277 -29.18 -20.05 -8.75
N ILE A 278 -30.11 -19.08 -8.80
CA ILE A 278 -31.24 -19.00 -7.86
C ILE A 278 -32.29 -20.08 -8.14
N ASP A 279 -32.63 -20.29 -9.41
CA ASP A 279 -33.66 -21.25 -9.82
C ASP A 279 -33.10 -22.58 -10.34
N GLY A 280 -31.78 -22.68 -10.52
CA GLY A 280 -31.11 -23.87 -10.99
C GLY A 280 -31.07 -24.05 -12.50
N THR A 281 -31.48 -23.05 -13.27
CA THR A 281 -31.50 -23.15 -14.74
C THR A 281 -30.11 -23.23 -15.36
N PHE A 282 -29.07 -22.75 -14.68
CA PHE A 282 -27.71 -22.71 -15.20
C PHE A 282 -26.90 -23.97 -14.82
N PHE A 283 -26.99 -24.43 -13.56
CA PHE A 283 -26.31 -25.64 -13.08
C PHE A 283 -27.18 -26.91 -13.08
N GLY A 284 -28.45 -26.81 -13.48
CA GLY A 284 -29.44 -27.89 -13.48
C GLY A 284 -30.15 -28.14 -12.14
N GLN A 285 -29.79 -27.40 -11.08
CA GLN A 285 -30.48 -27.32 -9.78
C GLN A 285 -29.97 -26.09 -9.01
N PRO A 286 -30.77 -25.44 -8.13
CA PRO A 286 -30.34 -24.28 -7.35
C PRO A 286 -29.03 -24.53 -6.62
N SER A 287 -28.01 -23.74 -6.97
CA SER A 287 -26.62 -23.96 -6.55
C SER A 287 -25.83 -22.65 -6.50
N THR A 288 -24.90 -22.54 -5.57
CA THR A 288 -23.89 -21.46 -5.54
C THR A 288 -22.52 -22.01 -5.89
N ALA A 289 -21.74 -21.25 -6.67
CA ALA A 289 -20.34 -21.52 -6.94
C ALA A 289 -19.44 -20.38 -6.40
N PHE A 290 -18.35 -20.72 -5.70
CA PHE A 290 -17.35 -19.73 -5.26
C PHE A 290 -15.90 -20.25 -5.36
N SER A 291 -14.96 -19.31 -5.45
CA SER A 291 -13.52 -19.55 -5.57
C SER A 291 -12.92 -20.47 -4.50
N GLN A 292 -11.87 -21.22 -4.87
CA GLN A 292 -11.07 -21.99 -3.92
C GLN A 292 -10.05 -21.07 -3.19
N ALA A 293 -10.46 -20.49 -2.07
CA ALA A 293 -9.62 -19.57 -1.29
C ALA A 293 -8.38 -20.24 -0.67
N GLU A 294 -8.44 -21.53 -0.31
CA GLU A 294 -7.31 -22.29 0.28
C GLU A 294 -6.35 -22.92 -0.74
N TYR A 295 -6.36 -22.45 -1.99
CA TYR A 295 -5.37 -22.84 -2.99
C TYR A 295 -3.94 -22.62 -2.48
N ASN A 296 -3.09 -23.64 -2.63
CA ASN A 296 -1.69 -23.71 -2.16
C ASN A 296 -1.49 -23.34 -0.67
N TRP A 297 -2.48 -23.61 0.20
CA TRP A 297 -2.37 -23.41 1.65
C TRP A 297 -1.15 -24.13 2.24
N GLY A 298 -0.25 -23.36 2.85
CA GLY A 298 1.02 -23.82 3.42
C GLY A 298 2.24 -23.48 2.56
N ASP A 299 2.07 -23.07 1.31
CA ASP A 299 3.16 -22.56 0.47
C ASP A 299 3.56 -21.14 0.93
N GLN A 300 4.87 -20.94 1.11
CA GLN A 300 5.43 -19.64 1.48
C GLN A 300 5.46 -18.66 0.31
N ALA A 301 5.48 -19.13 -0.94
CA ALA A 301 5.45 -18.28 -2.12
C ALA A 301 4.08 -17.60 -2.30
N HIS A 302 2.98 -18.34 -2.09
CA HIS A 302 1.61 -17.80 -2.09
C HIS A 302 1.26 -17.01 -0.83
N GLY A 303 2.07 -17.12 0.22
CA GLY A 303 1.90 -16.36 1.45
C GLY A 303 0.63 -16.69 2.24
N VAL A 304 0.04 -17.88 2.04
CA VAL A 304 -1.19 -18.36 2.69
C VAL A 304 -0.90 -19.60 3.51
N GLY A 305 -1.32 -19.63 4.78
CA GLY A 305 -1.15 -20.82 5.62
C GLY A 305 -1.39 -20.58 7.11
N ASP A 306 -1.30 -21.64 7.92
CA ASP A 306 -1.47 -21.56 9.38
C ASP A 306 -0.50 -20.55 10.05
N TYR A 307 0.67 -20.32 9.45
CA TYR A 307 1.68 -19.35 9.88
C TYR A 307 1.30 -17.87 9.63
N ARG A 308 0.16 -17.62 8.97
CA ARG A 308 -0.40 -16.30 8.65
C ARG A 308 -1.67 -15.97 9.42
N ILE A 309 -2.19 -16.91 10.21
CA ILE A 309 -3.34 -16.67 11.08
C ILE A 309 -2.91 -15.63 12.14
N PRO A 310 -3.69 -14.55 12.36
CA PRO A 310 -3.36 -13.52 13.34
C PRO A 310 -3.06 -14.12 14.71
N THR A 311 -1.95 -13.71 15.32
CA THR A 311 -1.41 -14.34 16.54
C THR A 311 -2.37 -14.29 17.74
N VAL A 312 -3.26 -13.29 17.76
CA VAL A 312 -4.35 -13.15 18.74
C VAL A 312 -5.40 -14.26 18.62
N ALA A 313 -5.70 -14.75 17.43
CA ALA A 313 -6.65 -15.86 17.21
C ALA A 313 -6.09 -17.22 17.68
N LEU A 314 -4.76 -17.32 17.83
CA LEU A 314 -4.06 -18.52 18.29
C LEU A 314 -3.96 -18.60 19.83
N ALA A 315 -4.53 -17.65 20.57
CA ALA A 315 -4.47 -17.58 22.03
C ALA A 315 -5.87 -17.54 22.66
N SER A 316 -6.08 -18.31 23.74
CA SER A 316 -7.29 -18.21 24.56
C SER A 316 -7.22 -16.99 25.48
N ALA A 317 -8.37 -16.56 26.01
CA ALA A 317 -8.46 -15.56 27.08
C ALA A 317 -7.67 -15.93 28.36
N ASN A 318 -7.21 -17.18 28.52
CA ASN A 318 -6.33 -17.61 29.61
C ASN A 318 -4.82 -17.55 29.25
N GLY A 319 -4.46 -17.07 28.05
CA GLY A 319 -3.08 -17.06 27.54
C GLY A 319 -2.55 -18.42 27.11
N THR A 320 -3.42 -19.42 26.93
CA THR A 320 -3.03 -20.75 26.42
C THR A 320 -3.14 -20.77 24.89
N LEU A 321 -2.17 -21.38 24.21
CA LEU A 321 -2.28 -21.59 22.76
C LEU A 321 -3.50 -22.45 22.41
N ILE A 322 -4.28 -22.02 21.43
CA ILE A 322 -5.38 -22.78 20.84
C ILE A 322 -4.78 -23.68 19.77
N ASN A 323 -5.06 -25.00 19.82
CA ASN A 323 -4.69 -25.88 18.71
C ASN A 323 -5.69 -25.69 17.57
N ILE A 324 -5.33 -24.83 16.63
CA ILE A 324 -6.19 -24.42 15.53
C ILE A 324 -6.68 -25.61 14.69
N ASN A 325 -5.88 -26.66 14.56
CA ASN A 325 -6.21 -27.89 13.83
C ASN A 325 -7.22 -28.81 14.54
N ILE A 326 -7.62 -28.48 15.78
CA ILE A 326 -8.71 -29.14 16.51
C ILE A 326 -9.95 -28.25 16.55
N SER A 327 -9.79 -26.95 16.81
CA SER A 327 -10.91 -26.01 16.92
C SER A 327 -11.50 -25.62 15.55
N TYR A 328 -10.66 -25.50 14.53
CA TYR A 328 -11.02 -25.14 13.17
C TYR A 328 -10.26 -26.05 12.18
N PRO A 329 -10.70 -27.31 12.00
CA PRO A 329 -9.97 -28.31 11.20
C PRO A 329 -10.00 -28.05 9.68
N TYR A 330 -10.81 -27.11 9.19
CA TYR A 330 -11.00 -26.86 7.76
C TYR A 330 -10.41 -25.51 7.31
N ARG A 331 -10.28 -25.29 6.00
CA ARG A 331 -9.56 -24.14 5.40
C ARG A 331 -10.30 -23.52 4.20
N GLY A 332 -10.11 -22.23 4.00
CA GLY A 332 -10.84 -21.42 3.02
C GLY A 332 -12.26 -21.09 3.48
N ILE A 333 -13.02 -20.45 2.59
CA ILE A 333 -14.41 -20.00 2.80
C ILE A 333 -15.28 -21.06 3.50
N SER A 334 -15.94 -20.68 4.60
CA SER A 334 -16.89 -21.52 5.34
C SER A 334 -17.89 -22.20 4.40
N ARG A 335 -18.12 -23.51 4.57
CA ARG A 335 -18.98 -24.26 3.64
C ARG A 335 -19.63 -25.51 4.23
N GLY A 336 -20.95 -25.59 4.08
CA GLY A 336 -21.78 -26.73 4.43
C GLY A 336 -21.45 -28.04 3.67
N PRO A 337 -21.95 -29.19 4.16
CA PRO A 337 -21.55 -30.52 3.70
C PRO A 337 -22.05 -30.91 2.29
N THR A 338 -22.89 -30.09 1.66
CA THR A 338 -23.36 -30.29 0.27
C THR A 338 -22.43 -29.69 -0.79
N CYS A 339 -21.37 -29.00 -0.35
CA CYS A 339 -20.39 -28.34 -1.21
C CYS A 339 -19.33 -29.30 -1.74
N THR A 340 -19.32 -29.50 -3.06
CA THR A 340 -18.32 -30.32 -3.75
C THR A 340 -17.37 -29.44 -4.54
N TYR A 341 -16.07 -29.57 -4.34
CA TYR A 341 -15.07 -28.95 -5.22
C TYR A 341 -15.21 -29.50 -6.65
N GLN A 342 -15.30 -28.61 -7.64
CA GLN A 342 -15.43 -28.96 -9.05
C GLN A 342 -14.12 -28.60 -9.79
N PRO A 343 -13.23 -29.57 -10.09
CA PRO A 343 -11.92 -29.28 -10.67
C PRO A 343 -11.95 -28.56 -12.02
N SER A 344 -13.01 -28.73 -12.81
CA SER A 344 -13.18 -28.03 -14.09
C SER A 344 -13.46 -26.53 -13.90
N TYR A 345 -14.12 -26.14 -12.81
CA TYR A 345 -14.41 -24.73 -12.49
C TYR A 345 -13.29 -24.10 -11.64
N GLN A 346 -12.52 -24.91 -10.90
CA GLN A 346 -11.63 -24.51 -9.80
C GLN A 346 -12.36 -23.75 -8.67
N MET A 347 -13.62 -24.12 -8.47
CA MET A 347 -14.56 -23.53 -7.52
C MET A 347 -15.25 -24.63 -6.71
N TYR A 348 -15.70 -24.30 -5.51
CA TYR A 348 -16.69 -25.10 -4.79
C TYR A 348 -18.06 -24.89 -5.41
N LEU A 349 -18.78 -25.97 -5.71
CA LEU A 349 -20.18 -25.96 -6.11
C LEU A 349 -21.03 -26.51 -4.97
N CYS A 350 -21.78 -25.63 -4.32
CA CYS A 350 -22.68 -25.90 -3.23
C CYS A 350 -24.10 -26.07 -3.77
N ARG A 351 -24.65 -27.27 -3.63
CA ARG A 351 -26.05 -27.58 -3.96
C ARG A 351 -26.93 -27.28 -2.74
N ASN A 352 -28.18 -26.92 -3.00
CA ASN A 352 -29.21 -26.46 -2.04
C ASN A 352 -29.13 -24.97 -1.70
N THR A 353 -30.20 -24.48 -1.06
CA THR A 353 -30.49 -23.08 -0.74
C THR A 353 -29.72 -22.55 0.48
N THR A 354 -28.40 -22.77 0.55
CA THR A 354 -27.56 -22.07 1.54
C THR A 354 -27.23 -20.68 0.98
N ASP A 355 -27.67 -19.63 1.65
CA ASP A 355 -27.40 -18.25 1.24
C ASP A 355 -25.97 -17.83 1.56
N TYR A 356 -25.06 -18.09 0.61
CA TYR A 356 -23.75 -17.46 0.55
C TYR A 356 -23.89 -16.00 0.09
N ARG A 357 -23.22 -15.07 0.76
CA ARG A 357 -23.14 -13.66 0.34
C ARG A 357 -21.72 -13.13 0.53
N MET A 358 -21.39 -12.09 -0.25
CA MET A 358 -20.12 -11.38 -0.08
C MET A 358 -20.26 -10.39 1.08
N LEU A 359 -19.38 -10.50 2.07
CA LEU A 359 -19.26 -9.57 3.20
C LEU A 359 -18.11 -8.61 2.92
N VAL A 360 -18.41 -7.32 2.79
CA VAL A 360 -17.39 -6.26 2.73
C VAL A 360 -17.06 -5.80 4.14
N ILE A 361 -15.77 -5.66 4.43
CA ILE A 361 -15.20 -5.17 5.69
C ILE A 361 -14.28 -4.00 5.35
N GLU A 362 -14.63 -2.78 5.77
CA GLU A 362 -13.95 -1.53 5.39
C GLU A 362 -13.42 -0.78 6.62
N SER A 363 -12.14 -0.40 6.62
CA SER A 363 -11.59 0.59 7.56
C SER A 363 -11.88 2.00 7.05
N VAL A 364 -12.59 2.80 7.86
CA VAL A 364 -12.99 4.19 7.55
C VAL A 364 -12.04 5.21 8.23
N ASP A 365 -11.04 4.72 8.97
CA ASP A 365 -10.00 5.56 9.58
C ASP A 365 -9.13 6.28 8.52
N PRO A 366 -8.63 7.51 8.79
CA PRO A 366 -7.82 8.28 7.82
C PRO A 366 -6.50 7.65 7.35
N ASP A 367 -6.07 6.54 7.97
CA ASP A 367 -4.87 5.77 7.60
C ASP A 367 -5.19 4.49 6.82
N THR A 368 -6.42 4.35 6.31
CA THR A 368 -6.95 3.13 5.66
C THR A 368 -6.09 2.56 4.52
N GLU A 369 -5.37 3.40 3.77
CA GLU A 369 -4.41 2.95 2.75
C GLU A 369 -3.04 2.54 3.31
N THR A 370 -2.65 3.00 4.50
CA THR A 370 -1.25 2.94 4.98
C THR A 370 -1.07 2.00 6.17
N ARG A 371 -2.11 1.75 6.96
CA ARG A 371 -2.09 0.71 8.00
C ARG A 371 -2.52 -0.63 7.41
N ARG A 372 -1.55 -1.53 7.27
CA ARG A 372 -1.86 -2.93 6.92
C ARG A 372 -2.60 -3.63 8.06
N LEU A 373 -3.89 -3.93 7.84
CA LEU A 373 -4.69 -4.80 8.72
C LEU A 373 -4.58 -6.29 8.35
N SER A 374 -4.10 -6.61 7.15
CA SER A 374 -4.08 -7.96 6.59
C SER A 374 -2.83 -8.79 6.95
N PRO A 375 -2.93 -10.15 6.97
CA PRO A 375 -4.11 -10.97 6.70
C PRO A 375 -5.27 -10.77 7.70
N VAL A 376 -6.50 -10.75 7.18
CA VAL A 376 -7.74 -10.84 7.95
C VAL A 376 -8.13 -12.30 8.01
N ALA A 377 -8.38 -12.83 9.20
CA ALA A 377 -8.92 -14.18 9.39
C ALA A 377 -10.42 -14.12 9.66
N ILE A 378 -11.18 -14.89 8.88
CA ILE A 378 -12.61 -15.12 9.05
C ILE A 378 -12.79 -16.57 9.50
N MET A 379 -13.31 -16.76 10.71
CA MET A 379 -13.30 -18.05 11.42
C MET A 379 -14.72 -18.45 11.81
N SER A 380 -15.23 -19.55 11.26
CA SER A 380 -16.65 -19.92 11.37
C SER A 380 -16.94 -20.91 12.50
N ASP A 381 -18.14 -20.81 13.10
CA ASP A 381 -18.62 -21.77 14.10
C ASP A 381 -18.66 -23.24 13.61
N ASN A 382 -18.74 -23.46 12.29
CA ASN A 382 -18.67 -24.78 11.64
C ASN A 382 -17.23 -25.25 11.32
N GLY A 383 -16.21 -24.51 11.76
CA GLY A 383 -14.82 -25.00 11.88
C GLY A 383 -13.88 -24.67 10.71
N TYR A 384 -14.18 -23.65 9.90
CA TYR A 384 -13.30 -23.18 8.81
C TYR A 384 -12.50 -21.94 9.21
N ILE A 385 -11.35 -21.75 8.56
CA ILE A 385 -10.61 -20.49 8.54
C ILE A 385 -10.34 -20.08 7.10
N ASP A 386 -10.84 -18.90 6.74
CA ASP A 386 -10.45 -18.19 5.53
C ASP A 386 -9.47 -17.06 5.86
N LEU A 387 -8.57 -16.74 4.91
CA LEU A 387 -7.62 -15.62 5.02
C LEU A 387 -7.80 -14.66 3.84
N ILE A 388 -7.66 -13.36 4.11
CA ILE A 388 -7.91 -12.27 3.15
C ILE A 388 -6.77 -11.25 3.24
N ASN A 389 -6.14 -10.90 2.12
CA ASN A 389 -5.03 -9.94 2.01
C ASN A 389 -5.50 -8.51 1.70
N GLY A 390 -6.62 -8.36 0.98
CA GLY A 390 -7.12 -7.11 0.42
C GLY A 390 -6.52 -6.77 -0.96
N PRO A 391 -6.98 -5.68 -1.59
CA PRO A 391 -6.48 -5.16 -2.86
C PRO A 391 -4.97 -4.89 -2.92
N GLN A 392 -4.45 -4.80 -4.14
CA GLN A 392 -3.08 -4.40 -4.47
C GLN A 392 -2.87 -2.88 -4.35
N ASP A 393 -1.62 -2.42 -4.45
CA ASP A 393 -1.31 -0.99 -4.58
C ASP A 393 -1.55 -0.52 -6.03
N HIS A 394 -2.12 0.68 -6.20
CA HIS A 394 -2.37 1.31 -7.51
C HIS A 394 -1.57 2.62 -7.69
N GLY A 395 -0.64 2.91 -6.79
CA GLY A 395 0.21 4.10 -6.78
C GLY A 395 1.40 4.01 -7.74
N TRP A 396 1.67 5.09 -8.47
CA TRP A 396 2.81 5.17 -9.38
C TRP A 396 4.12 5.50 -8.62
N CYS A 397 4.77 4.47 -8.09
CA CYS A 397 6.06 4.55 -7.42
C CYS A 397 6.93 3.31 -7.73
N ASN A 398 8.03 3.09 -7.00
CA ASN A 398 8.86 1.88 -7.14
C ASN A 398 9.47 1.48 -5.79
N GLY A 399 9.26 0.21 -5.38
CA GLY A 399 9.88 -0.37 -4.18
C GLY A 399 9.17 0.02 -2.88
N TYR A 400 9.91 0.18 -1.79
CA TYR A 400 9.35 0.34 -0.43
C TYR A 400 8.52 1.62 -0.21
N THR A 401 8.45 2.52 -1.19
CA THR A 401 7.57 3.69 -1.19
C THR A 401 6.16 3.38 -1.70
N CYS A 402 5.92 2.20 -2.28
CA CYS A 402 4.60 1.66 -2.63
C CYS A 402 4.14 0.72 -1.52
N GLN A 403 3.27 1.21 -0.65
CA GLN A 403 2.58 0.43 0.38
C GLN A 403 1.15 0.97 0.64
N LYS A 404 0.57 1.67 -0.35
CA LYS A 404 -0.80 2.22 -0.32
C LYS A 404 -1.78 1.14 -0.78
N ARG A 405 -2.46 0.48 0.16
CA ARG A 405 -3.45 -0.56 -0.14
C ARG A 405 -4.67 -0.34 0.72
N ILE A 406 -5.81 -0.09 0.08
CA ILE A 406 -7.06 0.20 0.79
C ILE A 406 -7.44 -0.96 1.72
N SER A 407 -7.73 -0.66 2.98
CA SER A 407 -8.16 -1.65 3.98
C SER A 407 -9.64 -1.99 3.82
N THR A 408 -10.01 -2.45 2.63
CA THR A 408 -11.34 -2.96 2.27
C THR A 408 -11.22 -4.42 1.83
N PHE A 409 -11.88 -5.33 2.55
CA PHE A 409 -11.73 -6.77 2.39
C PHE A 409 -13.05 -7.40 1.95
N MET A 410 -12.99 -8.30 0.97
CA MET A 410 -14.15 -9.06 0.48
C MET A 410 -14.08 -10.49 1.01
N ALA A 411 -14.95 -10.83 1.96
CA ALA A 411 -15.15 -12.19 2.45
C ALA A 411 -16.35 -12.85 1.75
N ILE A 412 -16.46 -14.18 1.79
CA ILE A 412 -17.69 -14.91 1.47
C ILE A 412 -18.15 -15.64 2.74
N VAL A 413 -19.41 -15.47 3.11
CA VAL A 413 -20.01 -16.02 4.34
C VAL A 413 -21.36 -16.69 4.06
N GLU A 414 -21.67 -17.73 4.83
CA GLU A 414 -22.97 -18.40 4.88
C GLU A 414 -23.91 -17.68 5.86
N GLY A 415 -25.14 -17.39 5.44
CA GLY A 415 -26.24 -17.01 6.34
C GLY A 415 -26.57 -18.11 7.35
N GLY A 416 -26.97 -17.71 8.56
CA GLY A 416 -27.31 -18.64 9.65
C GLY A 416 -26.13 -19.09 10.53
N HIS A 417 -24.92 -18.57 10.31
CA HIS A 417 -23.70 -18.90 11.05
C HIS A 417 -23.14 -17.70 11.85
N GLN A 418 -22.26 -17.97 12.81
CA GLN A 418 -21.38 -16.99 13.47
C GLN A 418 -19.97 -17.02 12.85
N TYR A 419 -19.36 -15.83 12.71
CA TYR A 419 -17.97 -15.63 12.30
C TYR A 419 -17.20 -14.78 13.30
N ASP A 420 -16.12 -15.34 13.85
CA ASP A 420 -15.11 -14.61 14.60
C ASP A 420 -14.09 -14.00 13.61
N ILE A 421 -13.77 -12.72 13.78
CA ILE A 421 -12.95 -11.91 12.86
C ILE A 421 -11.74 -11.36 13.58
N TYR A 422 -10.55 -11.65 13.03
CA TYR A 422 -9.26 -11.19 13.57
C TYR A 422 -8.43 -10.48 12.50
N LEU A 423 -7.78 -9.38 12.90
CA LEU A 423 -6.88 -8.58 12.07
C LEU A 423 -5.43 -8.81 12.52
N THR A 424 -4.47 -8.62 11.61
CA THR A 424 -3.03 -8.80 11.90
C THR A 424 -2.40 -7.59 12.59
N SER A 425 -3.10 -6.45 12.65
CA SER A 425 -2.67 -5.20 13.27
C SER A 425 -3.77 -4.59 14.14
N THR A 426 -3.49 -3.44 14.77
CA THR A 426 -4.41 -2.64 15.58
C THR A 426 -5.76 -2.45 14.86
N THR A 427 -6.85 -2.92 15.46
CA THR A 427 -8.22 -2.77 14.94
C THR A 427 -8.58 -1.28 14.74
N PRO A 428 -9.28 -0.90 13.65
CA PRO A 428 -9.71 0.48 13.42
C PRO A 428 -10.59 1.07 14.51
N ASN A 429 -10.48 2.39 14.67
CA ASN A 429 -11.34 3.21 15.50
C ASN A 429 -12.73 3.36 14.85
N HIS A 430 -12.81 3.37 13.51
CA HIS A 430 -14.04 3.22 12.72
C HIS A 430 -13.85 2.13 11.66
N ILE A 431 -14.61 1.04 11.80
CA ILE A 431 -14.68 -0.08 10.84
C ILE A 431 -16.14 -0.37 10.48
N ARG A 432 -16.39 -0.80 9.25
CA ARG A 432 -17.71 -0.90 8.64
C ARG A 432 -17.91 -2.26 7.97
N PHE A 433 -19.14 -2.75 7.99
CA PHE A 433 -19.54 -4.07 7.51
C PHE A 433 -20.83 -4.00 6.67
N ARG A 434 -20.85 -4.72 5.55
CA ARG A 434 -22.05 -4.87 4.71
C ARG A 434 -22.11 -6.22 4.01
N LEU A 435 -23.30 -6.84 3.96
CA LEU A 435 -23.57 -7.97 3.06
C LEU A 435 -24.03 -7.44 1.70
N LEU A 436 -23.35 -7.83 0.61
CA LEU A 436 -23.76 -7.47 -0.74
C LEU A 436 -24.86 -8.39 -1.26
N ASN A 437 -25.80 -7.80 -2.00
CA ASN A 437 -26.85 -8.49 -2.76
C ASN A 437 -27.70 -9.46 -1.89
N ALA A 438 -27.98 -9.03 -0.66
CA ALA A 438 -28.76 -9.74 0.34
C ALA A 438 -29.96 -8.90 0.77
N ASP A 439 -30.92 -9.51 1.46
CA ASP A 439 -32.03 -8.83 2.13
C ASP A 439 -32.06 -9.19 3.64
N SER A 440 -32.94 -8.56 4.40
CA SER A 440 -33.10 -8.73 5.85
C SER A 440 -33.56 -10.12 6.31
N SER A 441 -33.86 -11.07 5.41
CA SER A 441 -34.03 -12.48 5.79
C SER A 441 -32.70 -13.21 6.01
N ILE A 442 -31.63 -12.74 5.35
CA ILE A 442 -30.29 -13.34 5.43
C ILE A 442 -29.53 -12.69 6.58
N LYS A 443 -29.24 -13.47 7.63
CA LYS A 443 -28.65 -12.98 8.88
C LYS A 443 -27.42 -13.77 9.29
N THR A 444 -26.43 -13.09 9.87
CA THR A 444 -25.23 -13.72 10.47
C THR A 444 -24.79 -12.93 11.71
N ILE A 445 -24.09 -13.58 12.63
CA ILE A 445 -23.43 -12.92 13.76
C ILE A 445 -21.96 -12.74 13.40
N LEU A 446 -21.46 -11.52 13.48
CA LEU A 446 -20.03 -11.23 13.36
C LEU A 446 -19.47 -10.89 14.75
N ALA A 447 -18.23 -11.29 15.01
CA ALA A 447 -17.54 -11.03 16.27
C ALA A 447 -16.13 -10.51 16.00
N LEU A 448 -15.92 -9.19 16.09
CA LEU A 448 -14.64 -8.56 15.78
C LEU A 448 -13.73 -8.45 17.02
N TYR A 449 -12.48 -8.89 16.91
CA TYR A 449 -11.48 -8.70 17.97
C TYR A 449 -10.97 -7.24 18.05
N TYR A 450 -10.88 -6.72 19.27
CA TYR A 450 -10.23 -5.46 19.60
C TYR A 450 -9.09 -5.66 20.60
N ASN A 451 -7.91 -5.12 20.30
CA ASN A 451 -6.75 -5.13 21.22
C ASN A 451 -6.88 -4.07 22.36
N SER A 452 -8.10 -3.80 22.83
CA SER A 452 -8.43 -2.80 23.86
C SER A 452 -9.55 -3.32 24.78
N LEU A 453 -9.76 -2.63 25.92
CA LEU A 453 -10.96 -2.76 26.76
C LEU A 453 -11.89 -1.55 26.64
N GLN A 454 -11.61 -0.64 25.70
CA GLN A 454 -12.52 0.44 25.33
C GLN A 454 -13.83 -0.12 24.77
N GLN A 455 -14.92 0.59 25.04
CA GLN A 455 -16.23 0.20 24.54
C GLN A 455 -16.31 0.45 23.03
N VAL A 456 -16.96 -0.47 22.32
CA VAL A 456 -17.37 -0.28 20.93
C VAL A 456 -18.83 0.15 20.91
N ASP A 457 -19.11 1.27 20.25
CA ASP A 457 -20.46 1.70 19.91
C ASP A 457 -20.81 1.17 18.51
N VAL A 458 -21.99 0.57 18.37
CA VAL A 458 -22.48 -0.03 17.13
C VAL A 458 -23.62 0.81 16.57
N TYR A 459 -23.57 1.07 15.27
CA TYR A 459 -24.59 1.81 14.53
C TYR A 459 -25.11 0.95 13.39
N ALA A 460 -26.42 1.03 13.13
CA ALA A 460 -27.11 0.35 12.04
C ALA A 460 -27.81 1.40 11.19
N ASN A 461 -27.42 1.53 9.91
CA ASN A 461 -27.90 2.57 8.99
C ASN A 461 -27.87 3.97 9.66
N ASP A 462 -26.67 4.39 10.07
CA ASP A 462 -26.36 5.61 10.87
C ASP A 462 -26.94 5.69 12.29
N VAL A 463 -27.87 4.83 12.73
CA VAL A 463 -28.55 4.93 14.04
C VAL A 463 -27.86 4.09 15.11
N TYR A 464 -27.61 4.67 16.30
CA TYR A 464 -26.97 3.96 17.41
C TYR A 464 -27.84 2.84 18.00
N ILE A 465 -27.27 1.64 18.15
CA ILE A 465 -27.92 0.48 18.76
C ILE A 465 -27.28 0.20 20.13
N SER A 466 -28.06 0.34 21.20
CA SER A 466 -27.60 0.03 22.56
C SER A 466 -27.26 -1.45 22.74
N PRO A 467 -26.18 -1.80 23.46
CA PRO A 467 -25.78 -3.19 23.69
C PRO A 467 -26.80 -3.95 24.55
N THR A 468 -26.85 -5.28 24.41
CA THR A 468 -27.85 -6.15 25.07
C THR A 468 -27.79 -6.11 26.60
N ASN A 469 -26.67 -5.68 27.19
CA ASN A 469 -26.47 -5.54 28.63
C ASN A 469 -26.67 -4.10 29.16
N LYS A 470 -27.30 -3.19 28.41
CA LYS A 470 -27.69 -1.87 28.94
C LYS A 470 -28.71 -2.01 30.08
N ALA A 471 -28.42 -1.38 31.21
CA ALA A 471 -29.30 -1.31 32.37
C ALA A 471 -30.55 -0.47 32.08
N GLN A 472 -31.72 -1.12 31.97
CA GLN A 472 -32.99 -0.50 31.56
C GLN A 472 -33.51 0.58 32.51
N ASN A 473 -33.05 0.61 33.75
CA ASN A 473 -33.47 1.59 34.77
C ASN A 473 -32.76 2.96 34.64
N PHE A 474 -31.82 3.11 33.70
CA PHE A 474 -31.08 4.34 33.45
C PHE A 474 -31.33 4.83 32.02
N THR A 475 -31.61 6.12 31.86
CA THR A 475 -31.63 6.77 30.53
C THR A 475 -30.29 6.63 29.83
N ASN A 476 -29.23 6.85 30.62
CA ASN A 476 -27.84 6.96 30.23
C ASN A 476 -27.22 5.57 30.07
N LEU A 477 -26.18 5.45 29.26
CA LEU A 477 -25.54 4.15 28.99
C LEU A 477 -24.77 3.63 30.21
N ILE A 478 -25.41 2.76 30.98
CA ILE A 478 -24.82 1.98 32.07
C ILE A 478 -24.87 0.49 31.67
N LEU A 479 -23.73 -0.20 31.77
CA LEU A 479 -23.60 -1.61 31.39
C LEU A 479 -23.67 -2.53 32.61
N LEU A 480 -24.32 -3.67 32.46
CA LEU A 480 -24.36 -4.75 33.46
C LEU A 480 -23.35 -5.85 33.12
N ASP A 481 -22.75 -6.46 34.14
CA ASP A 481 -21.92 -7.67 33.98
C ASP A 481 -22.84 -8.88 33.74
N GLN A 482 -23.22 -9.07 32.47
CA GLN A 482 -24.11 -10.12 31.96
C GLN A 482 -23.42 -10.90 30.83
N SER A 483 -23.95 -12.08 30.49
CA SER A 483 -23.51 -12.87 29.34
C SER A 483 -23.91 -12.22 28.01
N ASN A 484 -23.25 -12.62 26.92
CA ASN A 484 -23.64 -12.24 25.56
C ASN A 484 -25.11 -12.59 25.30
N GLY A 485 -25.88 -11.61 24.79
CA GLY A 485 -27.29 -11.75 24.43
C GLY A 485 -27.57 -11.69 22.92
N VAL A 486 -26.54 -11.56 22.08
CA VAL A 486 -26.66 -11.53 20.62
C VAL A 486 -26.99 -12.92 20.09
N THR A 487 -28.05 -13.04 19.30
CA THR A 487 -28.52 -14.31 18.71
C THR A 487 -29.02 -14.11 17.28
N LEU A 488 -29.02 -15.16 16.46
CA LEU A 488 -29.62 -15.12 15.11
C LEU A 488 -31.15 -14.86 15.14
N SER A 489 -31.80 -15.13 16.27
CA SER A 489 -33.21 -14.80 16.53
C SER A 489 -33.44 -13.35 16.95
N SER A 490 -32.40 -12.53 17.04
CA SER A 490 -32.54 -11.10 17.35
C SER A 490 -33.23 -10.36 16.20
N THR A 491 -34.28 -9.60 16.53
CA THR A 491 -35.13 -8.94 15.54
C THR A 491 -34.46 -7.74 14.88
N THR A 492 -33.60 -7.03 15.62
CA THR A 492 -33.02 -5.74 15.22
C THR A 492 -31.58 -5.94 14.75
N PRO A 493 -31.23 -5.55 13.51
CA PRO A 493 -29.84 -5.46 13.05
C PRO A 493 -29.00 -4.54 13.94
N GLY A 494 -27.71 -4.82 14.05
CA GLY A 494 -26.82 -4.13 14.99
C GLY A 494 -27.04 -4.46 16.47
N THR A 495 -27.93 -5.42 16.81
CA THR A 495 -28.01 -5.96 18.19
C THR A 495 -26.64 -6.50 18.60
N ASN A 496 -26.03 -5.94 19.65
CA ASN A 496 -24.59 -6.08 19.92
C ASN A 496 -24.23 -6.33 21.39
N PHE A 497 -23.01 -6.84 21.62
CA PHE A 497 -22.42 -7.06 22.93
C PHE A 497 -20.89 -7.06 22.86
N PHE A 498 -20.21 -6.26 23.69
CA PHE A 498 -18.75 -6.27 23.80
C PHE A 498 -18.29 -7.16 24.96
N ASN A 499 -17.71 -8.32 24.65
CA ASN A 499 -17.20 -9.26 25.63
C ASN A 499 -15.80 -8.83 26.10
N ARG A 500 -15.71 -8.13 27.23
CA ARG A 500 -14.43 -7.68 27.84
C ARG A 500 -13.46 -8.82 28.20
N THR A 501 -13.91 -10.07 28.31
CA THR A 501 -13.04 -11.21 28.67
C THR A 501 -12.34 -11.82 27.46
N THR A 502 -12.98 -11.80 26.28
CA THR A 502 -12.39 -12.26 25.01
C THR A 502 -11.96 -11.09 24.10
N GLN A 503 -12.33 -9.86 24.47
CA GLN A 503 -12.19 -8.62 23.70
C GLN A 503 -12.89 -8.66 22.32
N MET A 504 -13.99 -9.41 22.23
CA MET A 504 -14.78 -9.58 20.99
C MET A 504 -16.03 -8.69 21.02
N ALA A 505 -16.21 -7.89 19.98
CA ALA A 505 -17.44 -7.14 19.71
C ALA A 505 -18.39 -7.98 18.85
N PHE A 506 -19.37 -8.61 19.48
CA PHE A 506 -20.42 -9.39 18.81
C PHE A 506 -21.51 -8.46 18.29
N PHE A 507 -21.98 -8.66 17.06
CA PHE A 507 -23.14 -7.96 16.50
C PHE A 507 -23.88 -8.80 15.44
N LEU A 508 -25.19 -8.60 15.34
CA LEU A 508 -26.01 -9.14 14.24
C LEU A 508 -25.93 -8.21 13.02
N ILE A 509 -25.71 -8.79 11.84
CA ILE A 509 -25.87 -8.11 10.54
C ILE A 509 -26.89 -8.85 9.67
N ASP A 510 -27.59 -8.10 8.81
CA ASP A 510 -28.47 -8.62 7.76
C ASP A 510 -28.25 -7.90 6.43
N GLY A 511 -28.94 -8.31 5.37
CA GLY A 511 -28.68 -7.81 4.01
C GLY A 511 -29.05 -6.34 3.75
N ASP A 512 -30.05 -5.81 4.46
CA ASP A 512 -30.57 -4.45 4.27
C ASP A 512 -29.84 -3.40 5.15
N THR A 513 -28.87 -3.83 5.98
CA THR A 513 -28.25 -2.99 7.00
C THR A 513 -26.75 -2.80 6.80
N LEU A 514 -26.33 -1.54 6.69
CA LEU A 514 -24.95 -1.12 6.91
C LEU A 514 -24.66 -1.08 8.41
N ILE A 515 -23.61 -1.78 8.85
CA ILE A 515 -23.18 -1.78 10.26
C ILE A 515 -21.83 -1.08 10.38
N ASP A 516 -21.77 -0.07 11.24
CA ASP A 516 -20.54 0.66 11.56
C ASP A 516 -20.21 0.46 13.05
N LEU A 517 -18.98 0.00 13.31
CA LEU A 517 -18.41 -0.18 14.65
C LEU A 517 -17.42 0.96 14.91
N LYS A 518 -17.64 1.70 15.99
CA LYS A 518 -16.80 2.82 16.41
C LYS A 518 -16.26 2.64 17.82
N ILE A 519 -14.95 2.76 18.02
CA ILE A 519 -14.37 2.83 19.36
C ILE A 519 -14.85 4.12 20.03
N ALA A 520 -15.41 3.99 21.24
CA ALA A 520 -15.89 5.12 22.02
C ALA A 520 -14.72 5.95 22.59
N ASP A 521 -14.92 7.26 22.69
CA ASP A 521 -14.03 8.18 23.41
C ASP A 521 -14.11 7.90 24.92
N LEU A 522 -13.39 6.88 25.36
CA LEU A 522 -13.37 6.39 26.74
C LEU A 522 -12.01 6.67 27.39
N ILE A 523 -12.06 7.41 28.50
CA ILE A 523 -10.95 7.58 29.43
C ILE A 523 -11.02 6.44 30.45
N VAL A 524 -9.93 5.69 30.65
CA VAL A 524 -9.82 4.73 31.75
C VAL A 524 -8.71 5.15 32.70
N LEU A 525 -9.07 5.50 33.92
CA LEU A 525 -8.15 5.87 34.99
C LEU A 525 -7.87 4.65 35.88
N THR A 526 -6.61 4.46 36.26
CA THR A 526 -6.14 3.45 37.22
C THR A 526 -5.47 4.17 38.39
N PHE A 527 -6.04 4.10 39.58
CA PHE A 527 -5.41 4.59 40.81
C PHE A 527 -4.83 3.43 41.60
N GLY A 528 -3.51 3.40 41.80
CA GLY A 528 -2.84 2.48 42.72
C GLY A 528 -2.88 3.01 44.15
N LEU A 529 -3.43 2.20 45.07
CA LEU A 529 -3.69 2.56 46.46
C LEU A 529 -3.02 1.56 47.43
N PRO A 530 -2.55 2.01 48.61
CA PRO A 530 -1.94 1.15 49.62
C PRO A 530 -2.93 0.12 50.22
N ALA A 531 -2.39 -0.91 50.88
CA ALA A 531 -3.15 -2.03 51.39
C ALA A 531 -4.10 -1.66 52.55
N THR A 532 -5.38 -1.43 52.23
CA THR A 532 -6.49 -1.27 53.21
C THR A 532 -7.53 -2.38 53.06
N THR A 533 -8.48 -2.49 53.99
CA THR A 533 -9.65 -3.37 53.80
C THR A 533 -10.66 -2.68 52.86
N PRO A 534 -11.22 -3.36 51.84
CA PRO A 534 -12.22 -2.78 50.95
C PRO A 534 -13.39 -2.11 51.70
N GLN A 535 -13.88 -2.76 52.76
CA GLN A 535 -14.98 -2.27 53.59
C GLN A 535 -14.70 -0.93 54.29
N ALA A 536 -13.43 -0.55 54.47
CA ALA A 536 -13.04 0.75 55.04
C ALA A 536 -12.91 1.87 53.99
N PHE A 537 -13.01 1.55 52.69
CA PHE A 537 -12.89 2.50 51.58
C PHE A 537 -14.24 2.76 50.89
N PHE A 538 -15.16 1.79 50.87
CA PHE A 538 -16.45 1.90 50.15
C PHE A 538 -17.65 2.31 51.04
N SER A 539 -17.46 3.10 52.10
CA SER A 539 -18.51 3.37 53.10
C SER A 539 -19.65 4.29 52.62
N THR A 540 -19.39 5.25 51.72
CA THR A 540 -20.43 6.16 51.20
C THR A 540 -20.22 6.54 49.73
N ASN A 541 -21.19 6.20 48.87
CA ASN A 541 -21.41 6.71 47.50
C ASN A 541 -20.16 7.07 46.66
N ILE A 542 -19.24 6.13 46.46
CA ILE A 542 -17.95 6.38 45.80
C ILE A 542 -18.07 7.02 44.41
N VAL A 543 -19.09 6.68 43.61
CA VAL A 543 -19.26 7.22 42.25
C VAL A 543 -19.49 8.73 42.28
N ALA A 544 -20.25 9.25 43.25
CA ALA A 544 -20.47 10.69 43.39
C ALA A 544 -19.21 11.44 43.84
N ASN A 545 -18.39 10.84 44.72
CA ASN A 545 -17.16 11.47 45.21
C ASN A 545 -16.10 11.50 44.10
N LEU A 546 -15.93 10.40 43.36
CA LEU A 546 -15.07 10.35 42.17
C LEU A 546 -15.51 11.35 41.10
N ALA A 547 -16.83 11.49 40.88
CA ALA A 547 -17.35 12.47 39.94
C ALA A 547 -16.98 13.90 40.34
N ALA A 548 -17.17 14.27 41.61
CA ALA A 548 -16.80 15.58 42.14
C ALA A 548 -15.29 15.87 42.03
N LEU A 549 -14.42 14.93 42.43
CA LEU A 549 -12.96 15.09 42.37
C LEU A 549 -12.44 15.29 40.94
N LEU A 550 -13.02 14.56 39.98
CA LEU A 550 -12.62 14.56 38.57
C LEU A 550 -13.32 15.65 37.75
N GLY A 551 -14.21 16.45 38.35
CA GLY A 551 -14.92 17.53 37.67
C GLY A 551 -16.00 17.07 36.69
N VAL A 552 -16.54 15.86 36.87
CA VAL A 552 -17.55 15.26 35.98
C VAL A 552 -18.90 15.08 36.69
N THR A 553 -19.95 14.88 35.90
CA THR A 553 -21.26 14.47 36.42
C THR A 553 -21.33 12.94 36.58
N VAL A 554 -22.15 12.46 37.53
CA VAL A 554 -22.19 11.05 37.94
C VAL A 554 -22.49 10.09 36.78
N ASP A 555 -23.31 10.53 35.84
CA ASP A 555 -23.68 9.84 34.59
C ASP A 555 -22.51 9.55 33.65
N LYS A 556 -21.42 10.33 33.69
CA LYS A 556 -20.26 10.10 32.82
C LYS A 556 -19.39 8.94 33.28
N ILE A 557 -19.48 8.55 34.56
CA ILE A 557 -18.77 7.39 35.11
C ILE A 557 -19.56 6.12 34.81
N ARG A 558 -18.99 5.26 33.95
CA ARG A 558 -19.67 4.07 33.39
C ARG A 558 -19.38 2.79 34.17
N ARG A 559 -18.21 2.72 34.80
CA ARG A 559 -17.76 1.61 35.64
C ARG A 559 -16.79 2.14 36.69
N VAL A 560 -16.89 1.60 37.90
CA VAL A 560 -15.86 1.67 38.94
C VAL A 560 -15.56 0.22 39.33
N ASP A 561 -14.30 -0.21 39.22
CA ASP A 561 -13.87 -1.59 39.47
C ASP A 561 -12.67 -1.64 40.43
N VAL A 562 -12.48 -2.76 41.12
CA VAL A 562 -11.59 -2.88 42.29
C VAL A 562 -10.69 -4.11 42.15
N VAL A 563 -9.56 -3.92 41.48
CA VAL A 563 -8.66 -5.02 41.10
C VAL A 563 -7.55 -5.18 42.13
N SER A 564 -7.55 -6.29 42.87
CA SER A 564 -6.43 -6.65 43.75
C SER A 564 -5.17 -6.98 42.95
N ALA A 565 -3.97 -6.71 43.48
CA ALA A 565 -2.70 -7.04 42.82
C ALA A 565 -2.61 -8.50 42.32
N ASN A 566 -3.20 -9.46 43.06
CA ASN A 566 -3.24 -10.87 42.69
C ASN A 566 -3.99 -11.15 41.38
N GLY A 567 -4.91 -10.27 40.96
CA GLY A 567 -5.55 -10.35 39.64
C GLY A 567 -4.61 -9.96 38.49
N ARG A 568 -3.83 -8.88 38.65
CA ARG A 568 -2.90 -8.38 37.60
C ARG A 568 -1.65 -9.27 37.41
N THR A 569 -1.25 -10.06 38.41
CA THR A 569 -0.03 -10.89 38.35
C THR A 569 0.04 -11.98 37.27
N ARG A 570 -1.03 -12.23 36.50
CA ARG A 570 -1.03 -13.21 35.40
C ARG A 570 -0.49 -12.66 34.07
N ILE A 571 -0.47 -11.34 33.87
CA ILE A 571 -0.15 -10.71 32.57
C ILE A 571 1.28 -10.15 32.53
N GLN A 572 1.74 -9.44 33.56
CA GLN A 572 3.03 -8.73 33.55
C GLN A 572 4.27 -9.56 33.97
N ARG A 573 4.37 -10.84 33.59
CA ARG A 573 5.58 -11.67 33.86
C ARG A 573 6.62 -11.66 32.73
N ARG A 574 6.90 -10.49 32.15
CA ARG A 574 8.14 -10.21 31.38
C ARG A 574 8.65 -8.81 31.74
N SER A 575 9.97 -8.67 31.87
CA SER A 575 10.70 -7.40 32.01
C SER A 575 10.61 -6.61 33.35
N ALA A 576 10.76 -7.26 34.50
CA ALA A 576 11.27 -6.58 35.71
C ALA A 576 11.97 -7.56 36.68
N SER A 577 13.28 -7.41 36.89
CA SER A 577 14.05 -8.21 37.86
C SER A 577 14.44 -7.39 39.10
N SER A 578 13.49 -7.20 40.03
CA SER A 578 13.84 -6.73 41.39
C SER A 578 12.90 -7.32 42.45
N SER A 579 13.49 -7.90 43.48
CA SER A 579 12.75 -8.53 44.59
C SER A 579 12.42 -7.48 45.66
N ARG A 580 11.29 -6.78 45.51
CA ARG A 580 10.68 -6.01 46.60
C ARG A 580 9.47 -6.75 47.16
N SER A 581 9.38 -6.82 48.49
CA SER A 581 8.23 -7.42 49.18
C SER A 581 6.98 -6.58 48.91
N LEU A 582 5.98 -7.16 48.24
CA LEU A 582 4.76 -6.45 47.89
C LEU A 582 3.82 -6.39 49.10
N LEU A 583 3.67 -5.17 49.65
CA LEU A 583 2.41 -4.80 50.29
C LEU A 583 1.30 -4.89 49.25
N ALA A 584 0.10 -5.33 49.65
CA ALA A 584 -0.97 -5.64 48.71
C ALA A 584 -1.65 -4.36 48.15
N THR A 585 -1.07 -3.79 47.09
CA THR A 585 -1.67 -2.69 46.32
C THR A 585 -3.05 -3.08 45.79
N TYR A 586 -4.01 -2.18 45.92
CA TYR A 586 -5.29 -2.25 45.23
C TYR A 586 -5.31 -1.25 44.06
N TYR A 587 -5.94 -1.64 42.95
CA TYR A 587 -6.16 -0.75 41.82
C TYR A 587 -7.64 -0.42 41.69
N LEU A 588 -7.97 0.86 41.75
CA LEU A 588 -9.29 1.38 41.43
C LEU A 588 -9.31 1.76 39.95
N GLU A 589 -10.12 1.07 39.14
CA GLU A 589 -10.34 1.41 37.73
C GLU A 589 -11.61 2.28 37.62
N VAL A 590 -11.52 3.44 36.97
CA VAL A 590 -12.65 4.36 36.75
C VAL A 590 -12.77 4.64 35.26
N GLN A 591 -13.95 4.38 34.70
CA GLN A 591 -14.21 4.50 33.26
C GLN A 591 -15.16 5.67 32.97
N ILE A 592 -14.73 6.61 32.12
CA ILE A 592 -15.41 7.90 31.90
C ILE A 592 -15.61 8.14 30.40
N ARG A 593 -16.86 8.41 29.99
CA ARG A 593 -17.23 8.84 28.62
C ARG A 593 -18.54 9.61 28.60
N GLU A 594 -18.71 10.45 27.59
CA GLU A 594 -20.01 11.00 27.19
C GLU A 594 -20.95 9.89 26.69
N GLU A 595 -22.26 10.20 26.57
CA GLU A 595 -23.21 9.29 25.90
C GLU A 595 -22.80 9.04 24.44
N PRO A 596 -23.15 7.88 23.85
CA PRO A 596 -23.10 7.69 22.41
C PRO A 596 -23.99 8.74 21.70
N PRO A 597 -23.50 9.35 20.62
CA PRO A 597 -24.35 10.06 19.65
C PRO A 597 -25.53 9.18 19.19
N SER A 598 -26.72 9.75 19.07
CA SER A 598 -27.89 9.00 18.56
C SER A 598 -27.75 8.60 17.08
N THR A 599 -26.96 9.36 16.32
CA THR A 599 -26.57 9.06 14.94
C THR A 599 -25.08 9.30 14.71
N LEU A 600 -24.48 8.54 13.79
CA LEU A 600 -23.08 8.67 13.39
C LEU A 600 -22.73 10.08 12.90
N SER A 601 -23.64 10.68 12.14
CA SER A 601 -23.56 12.04 11.58
C SER A 601 -23.86 13.17 12.59
N GLY A 602 -24.07 12.85 13.86
CA GLY A 602 -24.20 13.86 14.93
C GLY A 602 -22.94 14.73 15.09
N ASN A 603 -23.06 15.82 15.86
CA ASN A 603 -21.97 16.77 16.13
C ASN A 603 -20.91 16.20 17.11
N ASN A 604 -20.31 15.08 16.73
CA ASN A 604 -19.35 14.30 17.52
C ASN A 604 -18.14 15.13 17.94
N LEU A 605 -17.70 16.07 17.09
CA LEU A 605 -16.59 16.98 17.35
C LEU A 605 -16.72 17.75 18.66
N ALA A 606 -17.94 18.10 19.10
CA ALA A 606 -18.13 18.81 20.37
C ALA A 606 -17.96 17.88 21.60
N LEU A 607 -18.46 16.64 21.51
CA LEU A 607 -18.40 15.63 22.57
C LEU A 607 -16.99 15.03 22.70
N SER A 608 -16.32 14.76 21.57
CA SER A 608 -14.94 14.29 21.57
C SER A 608 -14.01 15.36 22.10
N VAL A 609 -14.11 16.62 21.64
CA VAL A 609 -13.30 17.74 22.19
C VAL A 609 -13.55 17.97 23.68
N ALA A 610 -14.78 17.80 24.18
CA ALA A 610 -15.05 17.82 25.62
C ALA A 610 -14.30 16.70 26.35
N THR A 611 -14.32 15.48 25.81
CA THR A 611 -13.61 14.31 26.37
C THR A 611 -12.09 14.46 26.33
N TYR A 612 -11.52 14.94 25.22
CA TYR A 612 -10.08 15.23 25.09
C TYR A 612 -9.62 16.36 26.03
N ASN A 613 -10.44 17.40 26.20
CA ASN A 613 -10.16 18.47 27.17
C ASN A 613 -10.17 17.95 28.62
N LEU A 614 -11.14 17.10 28.96
CA LEU A 614 -11.24 16.45 30.27
C LEU A 614 -10.04 15.50 30.52
N ASN A 615 -9.67 14.70 29.53
CA ASN A 615 -8.49 13.84 29.58
C ASN A 615 -7.21 14.66 29.84
N ALA A 616 -7.01 15.74 29.07
CA ALA A 616 -5.89 16.66 29.28
C ALA A 616 -5.89 17.29 30.68
N GLU A 617 -7.04 17.75 31.16
CA GLU A 617 -7.19 18.34 32.50
C GLU A 617 -6.87 17.35 33.62
N ILE A 618 -7.40 16.13 33.57
CA ILE A 618 -7.11 15.08 34.58
C ILE A 618 -5.62 14.71 34.58
N ILE A 619 -5.02 14.51 33.40
CA ILE A 619 -3.59 14.23 33.24
C ILE A 619 -2.76 15.37 33.84
N ASN A 620 -3.04 16.62 33.45
CA ASN A 620 -2.28 17.78 33.90
C ASN A 620 -2.40 17.99 35.42
N ARG A 621 -3.63 17.91 35.97
CA ARG A 621 -3.90 18.04 37.40
C ARG A 621 -3.21 16.94 38.21
N TYR A 622 -3.06 15.73 37.68
CA TYR A 622 -2.19 14.73 38.31
C TYR A 622 -0.70 15.11 38.20
N GLN A 623 -0.21 15.44 37.00
CA GLN A 623 1.23 15.70 36.80
C GLN A 623 1.76 16.96 37.52
N SER A 624 0.90 17.89 37.89
CA SER A 624 1.21 19.03 38.78
C SER A 624 1.08 18.74 40.28
N GLY A 625 0.56 17.56 40.66
CA GLY A 625 0.27 17.18 42.04
C GLY A 625 -1.08 17.65 42.59
N ASN A 626 -1.79 18.55 41.89
CA ASN A 626 -3.08 19.11 42.35
C ASN A 626 -4.18 18.06 42.59
N LEU A 627 -4.25 17.02 41.74
CA LEU A 627 -5.20 15.91 41.93
C LEU A 627 -4.87 15.10 43.19
N THR A 628 -3.58 14.89 43.48
CA THR A 628 -3.10 14.18 44.67
C THR A 628 -3.38 14.97 45.94
N GLU A 629 -3.19 16.30 45.91
CA GLU A 629 -3.55 17.21 47.00
C GLU A 629 -5.06 17.19 47.29
N GLN A 630 -5.90 17.26 46.25
CA GLN A 630 -7.36 17.16 46.45
C GLN A 630 -7.78 15.79 46.96
N TRP A 631 -7.21 14.70 46.45
CA TRP A 631 -7.47 13.33 46.93
C TRP A 631 -7.11 13.18 48.41
N GLN A 632 -5.98 13.74 48.87
CA GLN A 632 -5.56 13.67 50.27
C GLN A 632 -6.46 14.49 51.22
N ASN A 633 -7.10 15.55 50.72
CA ASN A 633 -8.00 16.40 51.48
C ASN A 633 -9.48 15.98 51.40
N ASP A 634 -9.83 14.96 50.60
CA ASP A 634 -11.20 14.47 50.50
C ASP A 634 -11.59 13.67 51.78
N PRO A 635 -12.68 14.05 52.47
CA PRO A 635 -13.06 13.44 53.76
C PRO A 635 -13.71 12.05 53.63
N VAL A 636 -13.93 11.52 52.42
CA VAL A 636 -14.57 10.23 52.16
C VAL A 636 -13.61 9.23 51.49
N LEU A 637 -12.65 9.70 50.66
CA LEU A 637 -11.57 8.88 50.07
C LEU A 637 -10.43 8.55 51.07
N ASN A 638 -10.58 8.98 52.33
CA ASN A 638 -9.99 8.38 53.52
C ASN A 638 -8.44 8.36 53.54
N ALA A 639 -7.83 9.53 53.26
CA ALA A 639 -6.42 9.87 53.53
C ALA A 639 -5.33 8.94 52.95
N THR A 640 -5.68 8.06 52.00
CA THR A 640 -4.72 7.17 51.33
C THR A 640 -4.08 7.88 50.14
N SER A 641 -2.77 8.11 50.17
CA SER A 641 -2.05 8.68 49.02
C SER A 641 -2.12 7.74 47.81
N ILE A 642 -2.38 8.32 46.64
CA ILE A 642 -2.16 7.65 45.34
C ILE A 642 -0.65 7.34 45.24
N ILE A 643 -0.31 6.06 45.02
CA ILE A 643 1.10 5.63 44.87
C ILE A 643 1.49 5.36 43.41
N GLU A 644 0.51 5.21 42.53
CA GLU A 644 0.68 5.03 41.09
C GLU A 644 -0.58 5.52 40.38
N PHE A 645 -0.44 6.14 39.21
CA PHE A 645 -1.58 6.57 38.39
C PHE A 645 -1.35 6.20 36.92
N GLY A 646 -2.29 5.47 36.35
CA GLY A 646 -2.31 5.08 34.94
C GLY A 646 -3.51 5.67 34.22
N VAL A 647 -3.31 6.14 32.99
CA VAL A 647 -4.38 6.65 32.11
C VAL A 647 -4.32 5.92 30.78
N GLN A 648 -5.42 5.29 30.38
CA GLN A 648 -5.71 4.97 29.00
C GLN A 648 -6.55 6.11 28.42
N GLU A 649 -6.00 6.77 27.40
CA GLU A 649 -6.59 7.96 26.78
C GLU A 649 -7.66 7.57 25.72
N PRO A 650 -8.57 8.46 25.35
CA PRO A 650 -9.53 8.22 24.26
C PRO A 650 -8.83 7.76 22.98
N GLN A 651 -9.39 6.76 22.30
CA GLN A 651 -8.82 6.10 21.10
C GLN A 651 -7.45 5.43 21.28
N ASN A 652 -6.78 5.54 22.44
CA ASN A 652 -5.52 4.86 22.72
C ASN A 652 -5.79 3.48 23.36
N GLN A 653 -5.22 2.41 22.79
CA GLN A 653 -5.39 1.04 23.27
C GLN A 653 -4.43 0.67 24.42
N THR A 654 -3.56 1.60 24.86
CA THR A 654 -2.53 1.38 25.88
C THR A 654 -2.67 2.31 27.09
N THR A 655 -2.41 1.78 28.28
CA THR A 655 -2.35 2.57 29.53
C THR A 655 -0.95 3.17 29.71
N ALA A 656 -0.84 4.49 29.79
CA ALA A 656 0.38 5.20 30.17
C ALA A 656 0.37 5.46 31.68
N TYR A 657 1.44 5.06 32.38
CA TYR A 657 1.65 5.42 33.79
C TYR A 657 2.36 6.78 33.88
N LEU A 658 1.89 7.63 34.81
CA LEU A 658 2.27 9.04 34.86
C LEU A 658 3.12 9.37 36.09
N SER A 659 4.10 10.25 35.89
CA SER A 659 4.90 10.87 36.95
C SER A 659 4.54 12.35 37.11
N MET A 660 4.63 12.85 38.34
CA MET A 660 4.56 14.28 38.67
C MET A 660 5.86 14.98 38.27
N ILE A 661 5.76 16.19 37.70
CA ILE A 661 6.93 17.01 37.36
C ILE A 661 7.48 17.71 38.61
N ASN A 662 8.80 17.63 38.78
CA ASN A 662 9.53 18.31 39.86
C ASN A 662 10.50 19.37 39.31
N GLN A 663 11.09 19.13 38.14
CA GLN A 663 12.04 20.05 37.52
C GLN A 663 11.98 20.03 35.98
N LEU A 664 12.17 21.18 35.34
CA LEU A 664 12.52 21.30 33.92
C LEU A 664 14.03 21.54 33.79
N VAL A 665 14.71 20.87 32.87
CA VAL A 665 16.18 20.96 32.70
C VAL A 665 16.56 21.03 31.23
N ILE A 666 17.52 21.89 30.87
CA ILE A 666 18.16 21.89 29.54
C ILE A 666 19.20 20.76 29.48
N GLU A 667 18.88 19.69 28.74
CA GLU A 667 19.81 18.57 28.47
C GLU A 667 20.75 18.91 27.30
N ARG A 668 20.30 19.71 26.33
CA ARG A 668 21.15 20.24 25.25
C ARG A 668 20.94 21.75 25.10
N GLN A 669 22.00 22.52 25.36
CA GLN A 669 22.01 23.96 25.15
C GLN A 669 21.81 24.32 23.66
N PRO A 670 21.18 25.46 23.34
CA PRO A 670 21.14 25.97 21.97
C PRO A 670 22.57 26.30 21.48
N GLY A 671 22.83 26.02 20.21
CA GLY A 671 24.15 26.20 19.59
C GLY A 671 24.44 27.62 19.14
N ILE A 672 25.41 27.76 18.22
CA ILE A 672 25.67 29.04 17.55
C ILE A 672 24.41 29.47 16.80
N CYS A 673 23.93 30.67 17.09
CA CYS A 673 22.80 31.29 16.40
C CYS A 673 23.29 32.40 15.47
N ARG A 674 22.46 32.76 14.49
CA ARG A 674 22.70 33.92 13.61
C ARG A 674 21.42 34.71 13.46
N GLU A 675 21.53 36.01 13.21
CA GLU A 675 20.35 36.81 12.87
C GLU A 675 19.63 36.16 11.67
N ARG A 676 18.30 36.17 11.69
CA ARG A 676 17.41 35.61 10.64
C ARG A 676 17.50 34.09 10.40
N SER A 677 18.35 33.35 11.10
CA SER A 677 18.52 31.90 10.89
C SER A 677 18.28 31.10 12.19
N PRO A 678 17.72 29.87 12.11
CA PRO A 678 17.71 28.95 13.24
C PRO A 678 19.12 28.64 13.77
N CYS A 679 19.23 28.36 15.06
CA CYS A 679 20.50 28.01 15.69
C CYS A 679 21.02 26.64 15.23
N GLU A 680 22.34 26.55 15.01
CA GLU A 680 23.00 25.37 14.42
C GLU A 680 22.87 24.09 15.26
N THR A 681 22.55 24.23 16.56
CA THR A 681 22.08 23.16 17.43
C THR A 681 20.78 23.61 18.07
N GLN A 682 19.70 22.86 17.86
CA GLN A 682 18.41 23.13 18.48
C GLN A 682 18.42 22.72 19.97
N PRO A 683 17.86 23.54 20.88
CA PRO A 683 17.83 23.25 22.31
C PRO A 683 16.98 22.01 22.60
N VAL A 684 17.32 21.28 23.67
CA VAL A 684 16.53 20.16 24.17
C VAL A 684 16.37 20.29 25.67
N LEU A 685 15.11 20.31 26.11
CA LEU A 685 14.71 20.29 27.50
C LEU A 685 14.00 18.98 27.82
N ILE A 686 14.21 18.53 29.05
CA ILE A 686 13.63 17.32 29.64
C ILE A 686 12.94 17.67 30.95
N ALA A 687 11.82 17.01 31.24
CA ALA A 687 11.15 17.09 32.53
C ALA A 687 11.62 15.93 33.42
N ARG A 688 11.92 16.22 34.69
CA ARG A 688 12.34 15.23 35.68
C ARG A 688 11.36 15.12 36.84
N ASP A 689 11.16 13.90 37.32
CA ASP A 689 10.39 13.61 38.53
C ASP A 689 11.18 13.93 39.82
N SER A 690 10.56 13.73 40.98
CA SER A 690 11.19 13.98 42.29
C SER A 690 12.32 12.99 42.65
N ALA A 691 12.50 11.92 41.87
CA ALA A 691 13.63 10.99 41.96
C ALA A 691 14.71 11.25 40.89
N GLY A 692 14.50 12.22 39.99
CA GLY A 692 15.43 12.64 38.93
C GLY A 692 15.29 11.88 37.61
N HIS A 693 14.33 10.96 37.46
CA HIS A 693 14.09 10.24 36.20
C HIS A 693 13.43 11.14 35.16
N ILE A 694 13.69 10.88 33.89
CA ILE A 694 13.07 11.61 32.77
C ILE A 694 11.62 11.16 32.60
N ILE A 695 10.70 12.12 32.64
CA ILE A 695 9.27 11.89 32.42
C ILE A 695 9.04 11.74 30.92
N THR A 696 8.62 10.56 30.45
CA THR A 696 8.48 10.25 29.02
C THR A 696 7.25 10.87 28.37
N LYS A 697 6.14 10.98 29.12
CA LYS A 697 4.87 11.59 28.70
C LYS A 697 4.51 12.74 29.65
N LEU A 698 4.28 13.93 29.09
CA LEU A 698 3.95 15.14 29.83
C LEU A 698 2.79 15.85 29.10
N GLY A 699 1.59 15.75 29.68
CA GLY A 699 0.33 16.09 29.02
C GLY A 699 -0.31 14.92 28.26
N SER A 700 -1.51 15.17 27.76
CA SER A 700 -2.24 14.23 26.89
C SER A 700 -1.58 14.09 25.52
N ASN A 701 -1.97 13.09 24.73
CA ASN A 701 -1.45 12.92 23.37
C ASN A 701 -1.84 14.10 22.46
N ASP A 702 -3.07 14.59 22.60
CA ASP A 702 -3.67 15.64 21.76
C ASP A 702 -3.35 17.05 22.26
N GLN A 703 -3.10 17.19 23.57
CA GLN A 703 -2.65 18.41 24.24
C GLN A 703 -1.42 18.09 25.13
N PRO A 704 -0.24 17.87 24.51
CA PRO A 704 1.03 17.71 25.22
C PRO A 704 1.47 19.06 25.81
N TRP A 705 2.31 19.04 26.84
CA TRP A 705 2.82 20.28 27.42
C TRP A 705 3.75 20.98 26.42
N GLN A 706 3.66 22.31 26.38
CA GLN A 706 4.46 23.15 25.51
C GLN A 706 5.46 23.96 26.33
N ILE A 707 6.68 24.09 25.79
CA ILE A 707 7.75 24.90 26.38
C ILE A 707 7.96 26.11 25.49
N THR A 708 7.88 27.30 26.07
CA THR A 708 8.16 28.58 25.42
C THR A 708 9.55 29.10 25.82
N ALA A 709 10.14 29.92 24.97
CA ALA A 709 11.47 30.49 25.15
C ALA A 709 11.44 32.02 25.01
N THR A 710 11.98 32.73 25.99
CA THR A 710 11.96 34.20 26.09
C THR A 710 13.34 34.77 26.34
N ILE A 711 13.64 35.97 25.83
CA ILE A 711 14.94 36.63 26.02
C ILE A 711 15.00 37.29 27.40
N ILE A 712 16.03 36.96 28.18
CA ILE A 712 16.28 37.58 29.49
C ILE A 712 16.81 39.02 29.29
N GLY A 713 16.17 39.99 29.93
CA GLY A 713 16.67 41.36 30.06
C GLY A 713 16.67 42.25 28.80
N SER A 714 16.24 41.74 27.64
CA SER A 714 16.26 42.50 26.36
C SER A 714 14.87 42.54 25.69
N PRO A 715 13.93 43.38 26.19
CA PRO A 715 12.50 43.35 25.82
C PRO A 715 12.16 43.87 24.40
N GLY A 716 13.13 43.91 23.48
CA GLY A 716 12.93 44.22 22.06
C GLY A 716 13.45 43.13 21.11
N VAL A 717 13.96 42.01 21.63
CA VAL A 717 14.54 40.91 20.84
C VAL A 717 13.57 39.72 20.84
N GLY A 718 13.26 39.23 19.64
CA GLY A 718 12.30 38.14 19.42
C GLY A 718 12.98 36.79 19.23
N VAL A 719 12.36 35.75 19.80
CA VAL A 719 12.71 34.35 19.54
C VAL A 719 11.88 33.84 18.36
N VAL A 720 12.56 33.33 17.33
CA VAL A 720 11.95 32.63 16.19
C VAL A 720 11.85 31.15 16.56
N GLY A 721 10.74 30.47 16.21
CA GLY A 721 10.54 29.06 16.56
C GLY A 721 10.59 28.79 18.07
N GLY A 722 10.22 29.77 18.88
CA GLY A 722 10.40 29.77 20.35
C GLY A 722 9.43 28.90 21.14
N ILE A 723 8.61 28.06 20.51
CA ILE A 723 7.68 27.14 21.17
C ILE A 723 7.92 25.72 20.65
N ALA A 724 7.97 24.74 21.55
CA ALA A 724 8.05 23.32 21.21
C ALA A 724 7.10 22.47 22.08
N ASN A 725 6.52 21.43 21.46
CA ASN A 725 5.80 20.39 22.18
C ASN A 725 6.80 19.46 22.90
N TYR A 726 6.40 18.93 24.04
CA TYR A 726 7.12 17.86 24.74
C TYR A 726 6.60 16.49 24.29
N SER A 727 7.49 15.61 23.81
CA SER A 727 7.14 14.24 23.42
C SER A 727 8.31 13.28 23.58
N SER A 728 8.03 12.02 23.88
CA SER A 728 9.02 10.95 24.03
C SER A 728 10.18 11.30 24.98
N GLY A 729 9.88 12.02 26.06
CA GLY A 729 10.86 12.44 27.07
C GLY A 729 11.63 13.73 26.81
N GLN A 730 11.31 14.50 25.75
CA GLN A 730 12.04 15.73 25.43
C GLN A 730 11.23 16.78 24.65
N SER A 731 11.69 18.04 24.63
CA SER A 731 11.15 19.13 23.81
C SER A 731 11.58 19.03 22.34
N GLN A 732 10.66 19.20 21.40
CA GLN A 732 10.91 19.11 19.95
C GLN A 732 11.11 20.48 19.27
N PHE A 733 12.20 21.20 19.57
CA PHE A 733 12.54 22.44 18.86
C PHE A 733 13.13 22.16 17.47
N THR A 734 12.54 22.74 16.43
CA THR A 734 12.93 22.54 15.02
C THR A 734 13.49 23.80 14.34
N ALA A 735 13.01 24.98 14.73
CA ALA A 735 13.33 26.27 14.10
C ALA A 735 13.72 27.38 15.11
N PHE A 736 14.14 27.01 16.32
CA PHE A 736 14.58 27.93 17.36
C PHE A 736 15.73 28.83 16.85
N GLY A 737 15.57 30.14 16.99
CA GLY A 737 16.51 31.19 16.56
C GLY A 737 16.27 32.52 17.28
N ILE A 738 17.20 33.48 17.14
CA ILE A 738 17.10 34.81 17.76
C ILE A 738 17.24 35.88 16.66
N ASN A 739 16.33 36.86 16.64
CA ASN A 739 16.16 37.77 15.51
C ASN A 739 17.05 39.04 15.50
N ALA A 740 18.00 39.16 16.43
CA ALA A 740 18.92 40.31 16.53
C ALA A 740 20.35 39.84 16.83
N THR A 741 21.37 40.57 16.35
CA THR A 741 22.78 40.29 16.69
C THR A 741 23.15 40.82 18.07
N GLY A 742 23.87 40.01 18.86
CA GLY A 742 24.29 40.36 20.22
C GLY A 742 24.67 39.13 21.03
N THR A 743 24.70 39.26 22.35
CA THR A 743 24.86 38.13 23.28
C THR A 743 23.68 38.12 24.26
N TYR A 744 22.93 37.02 24.27
CA TYR A 744 21.66 36.92 25.01
C TYR A 744 21.64 35.67 25.91
N GLN A 745 20.77 35.67 26.91
CA GLN A 745 20.36 34.46 27.62
C GLN A 745 18.87 34.24 27.38
N VAL A 746 18.47 32.97 27.34
CA VAL A 746 17.11 32.54 27.01
C VAL A 746 16.56 31.77 28.18
N GLN A 747 15.45 32.25 28.74
CA GLN A 747 14.68 31.51 29.72
C GLN A 747 13.68 30.62 28.98
N PHE A 748 13.72 29.33 29.29
CA PHE A 748 12.70 28.38 28.88
C PHE A 748 11.72 28.16 30.03
N SER A 749 10.42 28.18 29.74
CA SER A 749 9.34 28.02 30.72
C SER A 749 8.18 27.24 30.11
N ILE A 750 7.33 26.66 30.96
CA ILE A 750 6.19 25.85 30.54
C ILE A 750 5.00 26.78 30.25
N ILE A 751 4.40 26.66 29.07
CA ILE A 751 3.12 27.33 28.76
C ILE A 751 2.04 26.66 29.61
N THR A 752 1.29 27.46 30.40
CA THR A 752 0.29 26.98 31.37
C THR A 752 -0.64 25.91 30.77
N PRO A 753 -0.55 24.63 31.23
CA PRO A 753 -1.38 23.56 30.71
C PRO A 753 -2.86 23.74 31.08
N ARG A 754 -3.77 23.13 30.30
CA ARG A 754 -5.21 23.10 30.62
C ARG A 754 -5.44 22.54 32.02
N GLY A 755 -6.28 23.20 32.81
CA GLY A 755 -6.65 22.78 34.17
C GLY A 755 -5.62 23.15 35.25
N ILE A 756 -4.56 23.88 34.90
CA ILE A 756 -3.48 24.28 35.82
C ILE A 756 -3.49 25.79 36.02
N ASP A 757 -3.29 26.23 37.27
CA ASP A 757 -3.11 27.64 37.60
C ASP A 757 -1.73 28.14 37.12
N SER A 758 -1.67 29.36 36.56
CA SER A 758 -0.43 29.94 36.04
C SER A 758 0.67 30.07 37.09
N SER A 759 0.34 30.19 38.38
CA SER A 759 1.32 30.23 39.47
C SER A 759 2.18 28.97 39.54
N PHE A 760 1.63 27.80 39.19
CA PHE A 760 2.38 26.54 39.18
C PHE A 760 3.56 26.59 38.20
N VAL A 761 3.35 27.03 36.96
CA VAL A 761 4.41 27.09 35.94
C VAL A 761 5.42 28.23 36.18
N THR A 762 5.10 29.21 37.04
CA THR A 762 6.06 30.24 37.49
C THR A 762 6.99 29.77 38.62
N ASN A 763 6.88 28.51 39.06
CA ASN A 763 7.84 27.92 39.99
C ASN A 763 9.25 27.87 39.36
N ILE A 764 10.26 28.37 40.08
CA ILE A 764 11.66 28.45 39.63
C ILE A 764 12.21 27.10 39.14
N ASN A 765 11.77 25.98 39.71
CA ASN A 765 12.19 24.64 39.29
C ASN A 765 11.66 24.24 37.90
N LEU A 766 10.61 24.89 37.41
CA LEU A 766 9.99 24.65 36.10
C LEU A 766 10.44 25.66 35.03
N THR A 767 11.39 26.53 35.38
CA THR A 767 12.12 27.41 34.47
C THR A 767 13.55 26.92 34.28
N SER A 768 14.18 27.22 33.14
CA SER A 768 15.59 26.94 32.89
C SER A 768 16.22 28.02 32.02
N ASP A 769 17.30 28.62 32.49
CA ASP A 769 18.03 29.65 31.76
C ASP A 769 19.19 29.04 30.95
N SER A 770 19.37 29.50 29.72
CA SER A 770 20.45 29.06 28.83
C SER A 770 21.82 29.61 29.25
N SER A 771 22.88 28.93 28.84
CA SER A 771 24.19 29.59 28.71
C SER A 771 24.09 30.78 27.74
N SER A 772 24.97 31.78 27.89
CA SER A 772 24.98 32.96 27.02
C SER A 772 25.22 32.58 25.54
N ILE A 773 24.28 32.99 24.69
CA ILE A 773 24.22 32.70 23.25
C ILE A 773 24.72 33.93 22.48
N THR A 774 25.84 33.79 21.76
CA THR A 774 26.30 34.81 20.81
C THR A 774 25.59 34.63 19.48
N VAL A 775 24.84 35.64 19.04
CA VAL A 775 24.13 35.67 17.76
C VAL A 775 24.95 36.45 16.75
N ALA A 776 25.52 35.74 15.78
CA ALA A 776 26.37 36.32 14.74
C ALA A 776 25.55 36.92 13.57
N LEU A 777 26.22 37.66 12.69
CA LEU A 777 25.63 38.12 11.42
C LEU A 777 25.20 36.93 10.53
N PRO A 778 24.19 37.10 9.66
CA PRO A 778 23.80 36.09 8.68
C PRO A 778 24.97 35.68 7.78
N ARG A 779 25.12 34.38 7.48
CA ARG A 779 25.92 33.91 6.34
C ARG A 779 24.97 33.46 5.25
N ILE A 780 25.18 33.96 4.04
CA ILE A 780 24.18 33.87 2.99
C ILE A 780 24.81 33.45 1.67
N THR A 781 23.98 32.88 0.81
CA THR A 781 24.27 32.62 -0.61
C THR A 781 23.02 32.94 -1.43
N ALA A 782 23.11 32.86 -2.75
CA ALA A 782 21.93 32.85 -3.62
C ALA A 782 21.63 31.41 -4.07
N LYS A 783 20.36 31.13 -4.32
CA LYS A 783 19.84 29.91 -4.94
C LYS A 783 18.88 30.31 -6.07
N GLN A 784 18.76 29.50 -7.12
CA GLN A 784 17.73 29.67 -8.14
C GLN A 784 16.33 29.45 -7.53
N ASP A 785 15.36 30.27 -7.94
CA ASP A 785 13.97 30.21 -7.44
C ASP A 785 13.11 29.29 -8.34
N VAL A 786 13.40 29.25 -9.65
CA VAL A 786 12.82 28.35 -10.67
C VAL A 786 13.88 27.98 -11.71
N ASP A 787 14.06 26.70 -11.99
CA ASP A 787 15.03 26.18 -12.97
C ASP A 787 14.56 26.43 -14.43
N ILE A 788 15.52 26.63 -15.35
CA ILE A 788 15.27 27.04 -16.75
C ILE A 788 16.04 26.10 -17.68
N ASP A 789 15.50 24.91 -17.95
CA ASP A 789 16.29 23.84 -18.59
C ASP A 789 16.42 24.00 -20.11
N VAL A 790 15.38 24.52 -20.79
CA VAL A 790 15.34 24.62 -22.25
C VAL A 790 14.65 25.91 -22.70
N ILE A 791 15.30 26.65 -23.60
CA ILE A 791 14.76 27.83 -24.31
C ILE A 791 15.10 27.76 -25.80
N SER A 792 14.37 28.49 -26.64
CA SER A 792 14.67 28.59 -28.07
C SER A 792 15.67 29.71 -28.38
N LYS A 793 16.26 29.68 -29.58
CA LYS A 793 17.25 30.68 -30.04
C LYS A 793 16.65 32.08 -30.11
N ASN A 794 17.26 33.03 -29.40
CA ASN A 794 16.76 34.39 -29.16
C ASN A 794 15.40 34.46 -28.41
N GLU A 795 14.97 33.39 -27.73
CA GLU A 795 13.79 33.44 -26.85
C GLU A 795 14.07 34.32 -25.62
N ILE A 796 13.07 35.10 -25.19
CA ILE A 796 13.21 36.05 -24.09
C ILE A 796 12.73 35.40 -22.78
N PHE A 797 13.60 35.37 -21.77
CA PHE A 797 13.33 34.80 -20.46
C PHE A 797 13.83 35.71 -19.32
N ASN A 798 13.46 35.36 -18.09
CA ASN A 798 13.90 36.02 -16.87
C ASN A 798 14.54 34.99 -15.94
N LEU A 799 15.67 35.32 -15.30
CA LEU A 799 16.32 34.45 -14.33
C LEU A 799 16.13 35.01 -12.91
N THR A 800 15.37 34.29 -12.08
CA THR A 800 15.08 34.64 -10.68
C THR A 800 15.90 33.82 -9.71
N THR A 801 16.51 34.51 -8.76
CA THR A 801 17.26 33.94 -7.64
C THR A 801 16.71 34.47 -6.32
N ALA A 802 16.90 33.72 -5.24
CA ALA A 802 16.57 34.11 -3.88
C ALA A 802 17.82 34.07 -3.00
N ILE A 803 17.95 35.03 -2.07
CA ILE A 803 18.95 34.99 -1.00
C ILE A 803 18.51 33.96 0.05
N VAL A 804 19.43 33.06 0.42
CA VAL A 804 19.20 31.96 1.39
C VAL A 804 20.32 31.94 2.44
N ASP A 805 20.07 31.42 3.64
CA ASP A 805 21.18 31.13 4.59
C ASP A 805 22.07 30.02 4.03
N GLN A 806 23.39 30.24 4.09
CA GLN A 806 24.40 29.44 3.41
C GLN A 806 24.40 27.96 3.87
N LYS A 807 24.00 27.67 5.12
CA LYS A 807 24.09 26.32 5.70
C LYS A 807 22.75 25.57 5.60
N SER A 808 21.64 26.25 5.85
CA SER A 808 20.29 25.68 5.91
C SER A 808 19.54 25.74 4.58
N GLN A 809 19.99 26.55 3.62
CA GLN A 809 19.35 26.77 2.32
C GLN A 809 17.92 27.32 2.41
N VAL A 810 17.53 27.84 3.58
CA VAL A 810 16.23 28.51 3.81
C VAL A 810 16.28 29.93 3.27
N LYS A 811 15.24 30.30 2.52
CA LYS A 811 15.04 31.65 1.94
C LYS A 811 14.94 32.71 3.03
N LEU A 812 15.58 33.85 2.80
CA LEU A 812 15.62 34.99 3.72
C LEU A 812 14.77 36.13 3.15
N ASP A 813 13.55 36.27 3.66
CA ASP A 813 12.70 37.42 3.37
C ASP A 813 13.18 38.69 4.10
N ASN A 814 12.82 39.85 3.55
CA ASN A 814 13.20 41.19 4.03
C ASN A 814 14.72 41.40 4.19
N ILE A 815 15.46 41.27 3.08
CA ILE A 815 16.91 41.53 2.95
C ILE A 815 17.29 43.03 3.02
N ALA A 816 16.35 43.92 3.37
CA ALA A 816 16.61 45.35 3.58
C ALA A 816 17.21 45.68 4.96
N TRP A 817 17.68 44.67 5.71
CA TRP A 817 18.28 44.85 7.03
C TRP A 817 19.55 45.72 6.98
N ASN A 818 19.85 46.39 8.09
CA ASN A 818 21.08 47.19 8.29
C ASN A 818 21.38 48.22 7.18
N THR A 819 20.33 48.73 6.52
CA THR A 819 20.39 49.72 5.42
C THR A 819 21.17 49.29 4.17
N PHE A 820 21.30 47.98 3.93
CA PHE A 820 22.02 47.49 2.76
C PHE A 820 21.26 47.75 1.45
N THR A 821 21.90 48.43 0.52
CA THR A 821 21.46 48.52 -0.88
C THR A 821 22.15 47.42 -1.67
N TRP A 822 21.37 46.62 -2.37
CA TRP A 822 21.85 45.50 -3.17
C TRP A 822 22.05 45.89 -4.64
N SER A 823 22.96 45.21 -5.32
CA SER A 823 23.13 45.25 -6.77
C SER A 823 23.53 43.86 -7.29
N ALA A 824 23.31 43.58 -8.58
CA ALA A 824 23.96 42.44 -9.22
C ALA A 824 24.30 42.74 -10.69
N ALA A 825 25.36 42.09 -11.18
CA ALA A 825 25.73 42.08 -12.60
C ALA A 825 25.47 40.68 -13.19
N VAL A 826 24.90 40.62 -14.40
CA VAL A 826 24.57 39.35 -15.08
C VAL A 826 25.43 39.16 -16.34
N SER A 827 25.95 37.95 -16.54
CA SER A 827 26.88 37.59 -17.62
C SER A 827 26.82 36.10 -17.98
N LEU A 828 27.45 35.67 -19.07
CA LEU A 828 27.68 34.24 -19.34
C LEU A 828 28.83 33.70 -18.49
N TYR A 829 28.73 32.45 -18.06
CA TYR A 829 29.77 31.73 -17.33
C TYR A 829 30.93 31.34 -18.27
N GLY A 830 31.93 32.23 -18.41
CA GLY A 830 33.03 32.10 -19.37
C GLY A 830 34.10 31.03 -19.10
N SER A 831 33.75 29.89 -18.49
CA SER A 831 34.68 28.79 -18.21
C SER A 831 34.11 27.39 -18.52
N LEU A 832 33.03 27.34 -19.29
CA LEU A 832 32.39 26.11 -19.75
C LEU A 832 33.14 25.53 -20.96
N GLN A 833 33.42 24.21 -20.95
CA GLN A 833 34.09 23.58 -22.09
C GLN A 833 33.11 23.35 -23.25
N HIS A 834 33.63 23.42 -24.48
CA HIS A 834 32.90 23.22 -25.73
C HIS A 834 31.71 24.17 -25.98
N GLN A 835 31.56 25.23 -25.18
CA GLN A 835 30.46 26.18 -25.30
C GLN A 835 30.43 26.86 -26.68
N SER A 836 29.23 26.92 -27.28
CA SER A 836 28.97 27.71 -28.48
C SER A 836 29.28 29.21 -28.29
N ASN A 837 29.67 29.87 -29.39
CA ASN A 837 30.01 31.29 -29.43
C ASN A 837 28.79 32.25 -29.29
N GLY A 838 27.71 31.83 -28.65
CA GLY A 838 26.54 32.66 -28.39
C GLY A 838 26.81 33.75 -27.35
N ILE A 839 26.19 34.90 -27.55
CA ILE A 839 26.22 36.01 -26.60
C ILE A 839 24.92 36.09 -25.80
N LEU A 840 25.01 36.54 -24.56
CA LEU A 840 23.85 36.96 -23.76
C LEU A 840 23.39 38.33 -24.25
N ILE A 841 22.26 38.36 -24.94
CA ILE A 841 21.61 39.57 -25.41
C ILE A 841 20.90 40.22 -24.21
N GLN A 842 21.42 41.36 -23.79
CA GLN A 842 20.77 42.29 -22.88
C GLN A 842 19.98 43.30 -23.72
N ASN A 843 18.65 43.16 -23.72
CA ASN A 843 17.76 44.05 -24.48
C ASN A 843 17.76 45.47 -23.86
N LEU A 844 17.29 46.50 -24.58
CA LEU A 844 17.25 47.88 -24.06
C LEU A 844 16.36 48.06 -22.81
N SER A 845 15.55 47.06 -22.48
CA SER A 845 14.72 46.95 -21.28
C SER A 845 15.21 45.90 -20.26
N SER A 846 16.36 45.24 -20.47
CA SER A 846 16.89 44.26 -19.51
C SER A 846 17.47 44.97 -18.29
N THR A 847 16.92 44.67 -17.12
CA THR A 847 17.40 45.20 -15.83
C THR A 847 17.43 44.10 -14.77
N VAL A 848 18.31 44.25 -13.78
CA VAL A 848 18.25 43.44 -12.56
C VAL A 848 17.26 44.12 -11.61
N ILE A 849 16.09 43.49 -11.43
CA ILE A 849 15.10 43.91 -10.45
C ILE A 849 15.42 43.19 -9.14
N ILE A 850 15.58 43.96 -8.06
CA ILE A 850 15.77 43.42 -6.71
C ILE A 850 14.54 43.78 -5.89
N ASN A 851 13.90 42.77 -5.30
CA ASN A 851 12.82 42.97 -4.34
C ASN A 851 13.35 42.68 -2.93
N PRO A 852 13.64 43.72 -2.12
CA PRO A 852 14.17 43.50 -0.78
C PRO A 852 13.20 42.78 0.14
N GLN A 853 11.88 42.89 -0.07
CA GLN A 853 10.89 42.29 0.84
C GLN A 853 10.77 40.77 0.68
N SER A 854 10.85 40.24 -0.54
CA SER A 854 10.81 38.79 -0.83
C SER A 854 12.18 38.13 -0.97
N GLY A 855 13.27 38.86 -0.69
CA GLY A 855 14.64 38.36 -0.80
C GLY A 855 15.07 37.94 -2.21
N THR A 856 14.38 38.39 -3.26
CA THR A 856 14.58 37.92 -4.65
C THR A 856 15.28 38.94 -5.55
N ILE A 857 16.08 38.41 -6.48
CA ILE A 857 16.86 39.13 -7.48
C ILE A 857 16.55 38.49 -8.84
N THR A 858 15.94 39.25 -9.74
CA THR A 858 15.51 38.82 -11.08
C THR A 858 16.26 39.59 -12.16
N ALA A 859 17.08 38.91 -12.96
CA ALA A 859 17.60 39.47 -14.20
C ALA A 859 16.54 39.30 -15.31
N THR A 860 16.07 40.43 -15.87
CA THR A 860 14.93 40.45 -16.80
C THR A 860 15.32 40.61 -18.27
N ASN A 861 14.44 40.16 -19.17
CA ASN A 861 14.55 40.33 -20.63
C ASN A 861 15.87 39.84 -21.22
N LEU A 862 16.33 38.67 -20.76
CA LEU A 862 17.52 37.98 -21.25
C LEU A 862 17.19 37.14 -22.49
N ALA A 863 18.12 37.04 -23.43
CA ALA A 863 18.06 36.08 -24.55
C ALA A 863 19.47 35.59 -24.90
N ILE A 864 19.61 34.42 -25.53
CA ILE A 864 20.92 33.89 -25.97
C ILE A 864 20.91 33.69 -27.49
N SER A 865 21.97 34.15 -28.17
CA SER A 865 21.99 34.31 -29.62
C SER A 865 22.19 33.05 -30.44
N GLU A 866 22.82 32.00 -29.89
CA GLU A 866 23.21 30.78 -30.60
C GLU A 866 22.85 29.51 -29.83
N VAL A 867 22.68 28.41 -30.55
CA VAL A 867 22.30 27.11 -29.97
C VAL A 867 23.46 26.40 -29.29
N GLY A 868 23.15 25.58 -28.27
CA GLY A 868 24.10 24.97 -27.36
C GLY A 868 23.61 25.09 -25.91
N ALA A 869 24.41 24.61 -24.96
CA ALA A 869 24.12 24.70 -23.53
C ALA A 869 24.98 25.78 -22.86
N TYR A 870 24.38 26.56 -21.97
CA TYR A 870 24.97 27.76 -21.35
C TYR A 870 24.64 27.82 -19.85
N ILE A 871 25.49 28.51 -19.09
CA ILE A 871 25.24 28.86 -17.69
C ILE A 871 25.34 30.37 -17.55
N ILE A 872 24.41 30.95 -16.80
CA ILE A 872 24.35 32.39 -16.53
C ILE A 872 24.92 32.64 -15.14
N LYS A 873 25.83 33.61 -15.06
CA LYS A 873 26.45 34.05 -13.82
C LYS A 873 25.80 35.34 -13.34
N LEU A 874 25.43 35.40 -12.07
CA LEU A 874 25.14 36.66 -11.36
C LEU A 874 26.22 36.91 -10.31
N ASP A 875 26.84 38.10 -10.34
CA ASP A 875 27.67 38.61 -9.25
C ASP A 875 26.82 39.57 -8.41
N ILE A 876 26.35 39.11 -7.24
CA ILE A 876 25.46 39.88 -6.34
C ILE A 876 26.30 40.54 -5.24
N THR A 877 26.12 41.83 -5.00
CA THR A 877 26.90 42.59 -4.01
C THR A 877 26.04 43.57 -3.20
N THR A 878 26.53 43.96 -2.01
CA THR A 878 25.96 45.02 -1.18
C THR A 878 26.79 46.30 -1.23
N SER A 879 26.16 47.47 -1.12
CA SER A 879 26.78 48.80 -1.23
C SER A 879 27.94 49.11 -0.28
N ASN A 880 28.09 48.35 0.81
CA ASN A 880 29.20 48.45 1.78
C ASN A 880 30.27 47.34 1.62
N ASN A 881 30.17 46.52 0.56
CA ASN A 881 30.99 45.32 0.30
C ASN A 881 30.98 44.24 1.42
N GLN A 882 30.01 44.27 2.34
CA GLN A 882 29.89 43.24 3.39
C GLN A 882 29.52 41.86 2.85
N TYR A 883 28.75 41.81 1.76
CA TYR A 883 28.42 40.59 1.04
C TYR A 883 28.79 40.73 -0.44
N SER A 884 29.43 39.68 -0.96
CA SER A 884 29.72 39.46 -2.38
C SER A 884 29.46 37.98 -2.65
N ILE A 885 28.44 37.70 -3.45
CA ILE A 885 27.83 36.38 -3.62
C ILE A 885 27.88 36.05 -5.12
N PRO A 886 28.84 35.22 -5.57
CA PRO A 886 28.81 34.68 -6.92
C PRO A 886 27.72 33.59 -7.01
N PHE A 887 26.92 33.64 -8.05
CA PHE A 887 25.87 32.68 -8.37
C PHE A 887 26.01 32.21 -9.83
N SER A 888 25.70 30.95 -10.07
CA SER A 888 25.56 30.34 -11.40
C SER A 888 24.21 29.64 -11.50
N SER A 889 23.54 29.76 -12.64
CA SER A 889 22.27 29.07 -12.92
C SER A 889 22.42 27.56 -13.06
N ASN A 890 21.27 26.87 -13.12
CA ASN A 890 21.17 25.57 -13.78
C ASN A 890 21.67 25.63 -15.24
N CYS A 891 21.93 24.47 -15.84
CA CYS A 891 22.33 24.36 -17.24
C CYS A 891 21.17 24.67 -18.21
N ILE A 892 21.26 25.77 -18.95
CA ILE A 892 20.23 26.25 -19.87
C ILE A 892 20.54 25.82 -21.30
N ILE A 893 19.68 25.01 -21.92
CA ILE A 893 19.83 24.54 -23.29
C ILE A 893 19.09 25.47 -24.27
N VAL A 894 19.83 26.06 -25.20
CA VAL A 894 19.31 26.85 -26.31
C VAL A 894 19.18 25.95 -27.53
N LYS A 895 17.94 25.67 -27.94
CA LYS A 895 17.59 24.86 -29.13
C LYS A 895 17.20 25.74 -30.32
N GLU A 896 17.27 25.20 -31.54
CA GLU A 896 16.70 25.89 -32.71
C GLU A 896 15.17 25.98 -32.60
N ASN A 897 14.59 27.02 -33.20
CA ASN A 897 13.16 27.35 -33.02
C ASN A 897 12.21 26.32 -33.63
N SER A 898 12.69 25.55 -34.61
CA SER A 898 11.97 24.41 -35.22
C SER A 898 12.14 23.08 -34.48
N THR A 899 12.99 23.03 -33.46
CA THR A 899 13.28 21.80 -32.70
C THR A 899 12.43 21.71 -31.44
N THR A 900 12.00 20.50 -31.09
CA THR A 900 11.37 20.14 -29.81
C THR A 900 12.23 19.10 -29.11
N LEU A 901 12.56 19.32 -27.83
CA LEU A 901 13.19 18.29 -26.99
C LEU A 901 12.10 17.61 -26.15
N ASN A 902 12.12 16.27 -26.15
CA ASN A 902 11.21 15.43 -25.37
C ASN A 902 11.79 15.15 -23.97
N ALA A 903 10.94 14.70 -23.06
CA ALA A 903 11.37 14.07 -21.81
C ALA A 903 11.68 12.58 -22.03
N ILE A 904 12.63 12.03 -21.27
CA ILE A 904 12.94 10.60 -21.24
C ILE A 904 11.94 9.91 -20.29
N THR A 905 10.94 9.24 -20.84
CA THR A 905 9.84 8.60 -20.08
C THR A 905 9.91 7.06 -20.06
N SER A 906 10.97 6.49 -20.61
CA SER A 906 11.22 5.04 -20.72
C SER A 906 12.71 4.72 -20.58
N SER A 907 13.06 3.43 -20.54
CA SER A 907 14.46 2.98 -20.58
C SER A 907 15.19 3.58 -21.80
N PRO A 908 16.24 4.39 -21.61
CA PRO A 908 16.88 5.15 -22.69
C PRO A 908 17.68 4.25 -23.63
N SER A 909 17.54 4.46 -24.95
CA SER A 909 18.22 3.69 -26.00
C SER A 909 19.69 4.07 -26.17
N SER A 910 20.11 5.24 -25.66
CA SER A 910 21.49 5.71 -25.71
C SER A 910 22.03 6.00 -24.31
N ASN A 911 23.26 5.56 -24.07
CA ASN A 911 23.98 5.84 -22.83
C ASN A 911 25.47 6.06 -23.05
N ILE A 912 26.07 6.83 -22.16
CA ILE A 912 27.51 7.03 -22.04
C ILE A 912 27.89 6.78 -20.58
N THR A 913 28.99 6.07 -20.36
CA THR A 913 29.62 5.94 -19.04
C THR A 913 31.02 6.53 -19.12
N TYR A 914 31.34 7.50 -18.27
CA TYR A 914 32.69 8.03 -18.11
C TYR A 914 33.35 7.49 -16.84
N GLN A 915 34.64 7.17 -16.91
CA GLN A 915 35.45 6.86 -15.72
C GLN A 915 35.54 8.12 -14.85
N GLY A 916 35.08 8.01 -13.62
CA GLY A 916 35.01 9.12 -12.68
C GLY A 916 34.12 8.77 -11.49
N ASP A 917 33.89 9.76 -10.64
CA ASP A 917 32.96 9.67 -9.51
C ASP A 917 31.99 10.85 -9.60
N TYR A 918 30.69 10.55 -9.74
CA TYR A 918 29.62 11.54 -9.75
C TYR A 918 29.60 12.40 -8.48
N ASP A 919 29.87 11.82 -7.30
CA ASP A 919 29.79 12.52 -6.02
C ASP A 919 30.89 13.57 -5.87
N LYS A 920 32.02 13.44 -6.59
CA LYS A 920 33.06 14.47 -6.71
C LYS A 920 32.51 15.77 -7.32
N PHE A 921 31.70 15.67 -8.37
CA PHE A 921 31.12 16.85 -9.05
C PHE A 921 29.98 17.49 -8.25
N VAL A 922 29.19 16.68 -7.53
CA VAL A 922 28.23 17.17 -6.53
C VAL A 922 28.94 17.93 -5.41
N THR A 923 29.98 17.33 -4.82
CA THR A 923 30.75 17.93 -3.70
C THR A 923 31.51 19.19 -4.12
N ALA A 924 31.95 19.26 -5.38
CA ALA A 924 32.60 20.45 -5.94
C ALA A 924 31.62 21.55 -6.41
N GLY A 925 30.31 21.27 -6.46
CA GLY A 925 29.31 22.22 -6.99
C GLY A 925 29.41 22.43 -8.50
N THR A 926 29.94 21.47 -9.25
CA THR A 926 30.23 21.60 -10.71
C THR A 926 29.35 20.73 -11.61
N LEU A 927 28.26 20.15 -11.07
CA LEU A 927 27.36 19.25 -11.79
C LEU A 927 26.70 19.93 -13.01
N GLU A 928 26.24 21.17 -12.88
CA GLU A 928 25.65 21.94 -14.00
C GLU A 928 26.69 22.21 -15.10
N THR A 929 27.92 22.56 -14.72
CA THR A 929 29.04 22.75 -15.64
C THR A 929 29.37 21.45 -16.38
N LEU A 930 29.29 20.31 -15.71
CA LEU A 930 29.47 18.99 -16.29
C LEU A 930 28.34 18.66 -17.29
N HIS A 931 27.08 18.90 -16.93
CA HIS A 931 25.90 18.70 -17.78
C HIS A 931 26.02 19.52 -19.07
N CYS A 932 26.23 20.83 -18.94
CA CYS A 932 26.39 21.74 -20.07
C CYS A 932 27.62 21.40 -20.94
N THR A 933 28.73 20.94 -20.34
CA THR A 933 29.92 20.51 -21.09
C THR A 933 29.64 19.26 -21.93
N ILE A 934 28.99 18.25 -21.35
CA ILE A 934 28.65 17.01 -22.05
C ILE A 934 27.63 17.29 -23.16
N TYR A 935 26.57 18.06 -22.88
CA TYR A 935 25.57 18.43 -23.88
C TYR A 935 26.21 19.15 -25.09
N ASN A 936 27.09 20.13 -24.84
CA ASN A 936 27.83 20.82 -25.89
C ASN A 936 28.78 19.90 -26.67
N TYR A 937 29.49 18.99 -26.00
CA TYR A 937 30.36 18.03 -26.67
C TYR A 937 29.57 17.12 -27.64
N LEU A 938 28.40 16.63 -27.21
CA LEU A 938 27.55 15.79 -28.06
C LEU A 938 26.93 16.58 -29.23
N THR A 939 26.39 17.78 -28.98
CA THR A 939 25.60 18.53 -29.97
C THR A 939 26.40 19.51 -30.83
N VAL A 940 27.39 20.21 -30.27
CA VAL A 940 28.18 21.25 -30.96
C VAL A 940 29.42 20.63 -31.61
N VAL A 941 30.16 19.79 -30.87
CA VAL A 941 31.42 19.19 -31.35
C VAL A 941 31.17 17.95 -32.20
N LYS A 942 30.48 16.95 -31.65
CA LYS A 942 30.21 15.66 -32.34
C LYS A 942 28.92 15.67 -33.17
N LYS A 943 28.17 16.76 -33.14
CA LYS A 943 26.99 17.05 -33.99
C LYS A 943 25.92 15.95 -33.97
N LEU A 944 25.70 15.31 -32.82
CA LEU A 944 24.62 14.35 -32.66
C LEU A 944 23.26 15.06 -32.66
N PRO A 945 22.27 14.59 -33.45
CA PRO A 945 20.92 15.13 -33.44
C PRO A 945 20.16 14.60 -32.21
N LEU A 946 20.43 15.17 -31.03
CA LEU A 946 19.70 14.86 -29.80
C LEU A 946 18.24 15.34 -29.91
N ASN A 947 17.29 14.55 -29.42
CA ASN A 947 15.87 14.93 -29.32
C ASN A 947 15.34 14.92 -27.88
N THR A 948 16.22 14.82 -26.89
CA THR A 948 15.95 15.02 -25.46
C THR A 948 17.05 15.89 -24.83
N ASN A 949 16.83 16.37 -23.60
CA ASN A 949 17.96 16.73 -22.73
C ASN A 949 18.77 15.45 -22.39
N ILE A 950 20.01 15.62 -21.93
CA ILE A 950 20.75 14.55 -21.26
C ILE A 950 20.31 14.43 -19.79
N ILE A 951 20.46 13.25 -19.19
CA ILE A 951 20.29 13.03 -17.73
C ILE A 951 21.59 12.47 -17.17
N LEU A 952 22.13 13.11 -16.13
CA LEU A 952 23.30 12.61 -15.39
C LEU A 952 22.85 11.73 -14.21
N ALA A 953 23.47 10.56 -14.04
CA ALA A 953 23.14 9.61 -12.99
C ALA A 953 24.37 9.14 -12.20
N LYS A 954 24.14 8.81 -10.92
CA LYS A 954 25.16 8.45 -9.92
C LYS A 954 25.98 7.23 -10.33
N GLY A 955 27.24 7.20 -9.88
CA GLY A 955 28.24 6.17 -10.18
C GLY A 955 29.34 6.72 -11.07
N SER A 956 29.81 5.91 -12.02
CA SER A 956 30.79 6.29 -13.05
C SER A 956 30.16 7.21 -14.10
N VAL A 957 29.79 8.43 -13.68
CA VAL A 957 29.21 9.53 -14.48
C VAL A 957 28.42 9.02 -15.69
N ASN A 958 27.26 8.42 -15.39
CA ASN A 958 26.39 7.86 -16.42
C ASN A 958 25.55 8.98 -17.03
N VAL A 959 25.47 8.99 -18.36
CA VAL A 959 24.71 9.98 -19.14
C VAL A 959 23.69 9.22 -19.97
N PHE A 960 22.42 9.61 -19.88
CA PHE A 960 21.32 9.03 -20.66
C PHE A 960 20.71 10.08 -21.59
N TYR A 961 20.37 9.69 -22.82
CA TYR A 961 19.83 10.58 -23.83
C TYR A 961 19.12 9.81 -24.94
N GLU A 962 18.36 10.52 -25.79
CA GLU A 962 17.83 10.00 -27.04
C GLU A 962 18.26 10.87 -28.24
N MET A 963 18.17 10.27 -29.43
CA MET A 963 18.52 10.90 -30.70
C MET A 963 17.36 10.80 -31.69
N ASP A 964 17.22 11.82 -32.55
CA ASP A 964 16.25 11.80 -33.64
C ASP A 964 16.69 10.80 -34.73
N ASN A 965 16.26 9.55 -34.57
CA ASN A 965 16.51 8.47 -35.51
C ASN A 965 15.53 8.46 -36.70
N SER A 966 14.65 9.47 -36.85
CA SER A 966 13.57 9.44 -37.87
C SER A 966 14.11 9.54 -39.30
N ALA A 967 14.94 10.54 -39.59
CA ALA A 967 15.46 10.80 -40.93
C ALA A 967 16.68 9.93 -41.29
N SER A 968 16.82 9.59 -42.58
CA SER A 968 17.98 8.86 -43.11
C SER A 968 19.30 9.63 -42.97
N ALA A 969 19.26 10.96 -43.12
CA ALA A 969 20.41 11.84 -42.89
C ALA A 969 20.91 11.74 -41.44
N ASN A 970 19.97 11.78 -40.48
CA ASN A 970 20.29 11.62 -39.06
C ASN A 970 20.93 10.26 -38.78
N ARG A 971 20.45 9.16 -39.40
CA ARG A 971 21.06 7.82 -39.25
C ARG A 971 22.54 7.78 -39.65
N SER A 972 22.91 8.42 -40.76
CA SER A 972 24.33 8.58 -41.12
C SER A 972 25.12 9.41 -40.10
N GLN A 973 24.53 10.52 -39.63
CA GLN A 973 25.16 11.47 -38.71
C GLN A 973 25.34 10.92 -37.28
N ILE A 974 24.38 10.12 -36.80
CA ILE A 974 24.48 9.35 -35.55
C ILE A 974 25.60 8.33 -35.67
N SER A 975 25.63 7.55 -36.77
CA SER A 975 26.64 6.51 -36.96
C SER A 975 28.07 7.08 -37.03
N SER A 976 28.28 8.22 -37.71
CA SER A 976 29.57 8.91 -37.72
C SER A 976 29.92 9.52 -36.36
N GLY A 977 29.00 10.28 -35.74
CA GLY A 977 29.27 10.95 -34.47
C GLY A 977 29.55 9.99 -33.31
N CYS A 978 28.84 8.86 -33.24
CA CYS A 978 29.11 7.82 -32.24
C CYS A 978 30.38 7.01 -32.53
N SER A 979 30.77 6.84 -33.80
CA SER A 979 32.09 6.30 -34.16
C SER A 979 33.23 7.25 -33.76
N GLU A 980 33.05 8.56 -33.97
CA GLU A 980 33.99 9.59 -33.54
C GLU A 980 34.11 9.66 -32.01
N LEU A 981 33.01 9.55 -31.28
CA LEU A 981 33.00 9.44 -29.81
C LEU A 981 33.79 8.20 -29.33
N ALA A 982 33.51 7.02 -29.88
CA ALA A 982 34.23 5.79 -29.55
C ALA A 982 35.74 5.87 -29.83
N SER A 983 36.14 6.66 -30.83
CA SER A 983 37.54 6.87 -31.22
C SER A 983 38.29 7.90 -30.35
N ASP A 984 37.56 8.74 -29.62
CA ASP A 984 38.03 9.93 -28.91
C ASP A 984 37.60 9.90 -27.42
N PRO A 985 38.17 8.97 -26.63
CA PRO A 985 37.72 8.74 -25.26
C PRO A 985 38.07 9.88 -24.27
N ASN A 986 38.91 10.84 -24.67
CA ASN A 986 39.40 11.92 -23.80
C ASN A 986 38.94 13.32 -24.26
N GLY A 987 37.97 13.42 -25.17
CA GLY A 987 37.56 14.70 -25.78
C GLY A 987 36.80 15.67 -24.86
N ILE A 988 36.51 15.28 -23.61
CA ILE A 988 36.13 16.19 -22.52
C ILE A 988 37.23 16.10 -21.45
N SER A 989 37.67 17.24 -20.91
CA SER A 989 38.70 17.24 -19.86
C SER A 989 38.19 16.59 -18.58
N ASP A 990 39.09 15.94 -17.83
CA ASP A 990 38.81 15.24 -16.57
C ASP A 990 37.78 14.08 -16.64
N LEU A 991 37.36 13.68 -17.85
CA LEU A 991 36.54 12.49 -18.12
C LEU A 991 37.26 11.55 -19.10
N VAL A 992 37.09 10.24 -18.91
CA VAL A 992 37.56 9.22 -19.87
C VAL A 992 36.39 8.30 -20.22
N LEU A 993 36.00 8.21 -21.49
CA LEU A 993 34.90 7.34 -21.95
C LEU A 993 35.24 5.87 -21.65
N SER A 994 34.30 5.12 -21.07
CA SER A 994 34.46 3.67 -20.80
C SER A 994 33.41 2.81 -21.50
N ASN A 995 32.19 3.31 -21.70
CA ASN A 995 31.14 2.62 -22.44
C ASN A 995 30.30 3.62 -23.24
N LEU A 996 29.82 3.19 -24.41
CA LEU A 996 29.01 4.00 -25.32
C LEU A 996 27.95 3.12 -25.99
N THR A 997 26.68 3.48 -25.81
CA THR A 997 25.55 2.95 -26.57
C THR A 997 24.84 4.11 -27.26
N CYS A 998 24.61 4.00 -28.56
CA CYS A 998 23.92 4.99 -29.37
C CYS A 998 22.77 4.33 -30.13
N ALA A 999 21.53 4.79 -29.91
CA ALA A 999 20.32 4.28 -30.57
C ALA A 999 20.23 2.74 -30.54
N GLY A 1000 20.44 2.14 -29.36
CA GLY A 1000 20.45 0.69 -29.13
C GLY A 1000 21.71 -0.05 -29.61
N THR A 1001 22.66 0.63 -30.28
CA THR A 1001 23.90 0.02 -30.78
C THR A 1001 25.07 0.31 -29.84
N GLN A 1002 25.73 -0.72 -29.32
CA GLN A 1002 26.93 -0.56 -28.49
C GLN A 1002 28.19 -0.38 -29.35
N TYR A 1003 29.06 0.56 -28.98
CA TYR A 1003 30.28 0.91 -29.71
C TYR A 1003 31.54 0.52 -28.91
N THR A 1004 32.51 -0.11 -29.58
CA THR A 1004 33.80 -0.47 -28.96
C THR A 1004 34.66 0.78 -28.76
N VAL A 1005 34.72 1.28 -27.53
CA VAL A 1005 35.56 2.42 -27.16
C VAL A 1005 37.05 2.06 -27.30
N LYS A 1006 37.83 2.94 -27.92
CA LYS A 1006 39.26 2.76 -28.15
C LYS A 1006 40.04 2.87 -26.83
N SER A 1007 40.89 1.89 -26.53
CA SER A 1007 41.67 1.86 -25.28
C SER A 1007 42.72 2.99 -25.24
N SER A 1008 42.74 3.72 -24.11
CA SER A 1008 43.58 4.90 -23.90
C SER A 1008 45.01 4.51 -23.49
N SER A 1009 45.92 4.40 -24.46
CA SER A 1009 47.36 4.22 -24.21
C SER A 1009 48.00 5.53 -23.74
N ILE A 1010 48.10 5.76 -22.43
CA ILE A 1010 48.74 6.96 -21.88
C ILE A 1010 50.27 6.85 -21.99
N SER A 1011 50.86 7.65 -22.87
CA SER A 1011 52.31 7.86 -22.96
C SER A 1011 52.71 9.15 -22.23
N SER A 1012 53.25 9.04 -21.02
CA SER A 1012 53.81 10.17 -20.26
C SER A 1012 55.34 10.21 -20.36
N SER A 1013 55.89 11.29 -20.92
CA SER A 1013 57.34 11.47 -21.09
C SER A 1013 58.07 11.74 -19.76
N SER A 1014 59.29 11.20 -19.65
CA SER A 1014 60.11 11.28 -18.43
C SER A 1014 61.03 12.51 -18.39
N SER A 1015 60.96 13.30 -17.32
CA SER A 1015 62.08 14.13 -16.84
C SER A 1015 62.82 13.37 -15.73
N SER A 1016 64.10 13.07 -15.91
CA SER A 1016 64.79 12.03 -15.13
C SER A 1016 65.49 12.52 -13.86
N SER A 1017 65.19 11.86 -12.73
CA SER A 1017 66.08 11.74 -11.58
C SER A 1017 66.28 10.25 -11.23
N SER A 1018 67.52 9.88 -10.88
CA SER A 1018 68.08 8.52 -10.85
C SER A 1018 67.22 7.37 -10.31
N ILE A 1019 67.18 6.28 -11.09
CA ILE A 1019 66.60 4.97 -10.80
C ILE A 1019 67.28 4.29 -9.59
N THR A 1020 66.52 3.76 -8.63
CA THR A 1020 66.58 2.34 -8.16
C THR A 1020 65.57 2.04 -7.04
N ALA A 1021 65.29 0.75 -6.82
CA ALA A 1021 64.50 0.18 -5.71
C ALA A 1021 63.00 0.56 -5.59
N SER A 1022 62.16 -0.35 -6.08
CA SER A 1022 60.92 -0.86 -5.43
C SER A 1022 60.09 0.05 -4.52
N ASN A 1023 58.82 0.29 -4.89
CA ASN A 1023 57.70 -0.01 -3.98
C ASN A 1023 56.28 -0.15 -4.61
N ALA A 1024 56.16 -0.55 -5.88
CA ALA A 1024 54.88 -0.99 -6.45
C ALA A 1024 54.22 -2.15 -5.66
N GLY A 1025 55.01 -2.92 -4.91
CA GLY A 1025 54.53 -4.02 -4.07
C GLY A 1025 53.88 -3.62 -2.73
N LEU A 1026 54.07 -2.39 -2.22
CA LEU A 1026 53.72 -2.09 -0.82
C LEU A 1026 52.30 -1.55 -0.58
N ILE A 1027 51.56 -1.16 -1.62
CA ILE A 1027 50.16 -0.71 -1.47
C ILE A 1027 49.22 -1.61 -2.28
N ALA A 1028 49.55 -1.90 -3.55
CA ALA A 1028 48.84 -2.94 -4.30
C ALA A 1028 48.95 -4.31 -3.61
N GLY A 1029 50.16 -4.68 -3.14
CA GLY A 1029 50.37 -5.92 -2.38
C GLY A 1029 49.80 -5.91 -0.96
N VAL A 1030 49.51 -4.73 -0.37
CA VAL A 1030 48.80 -4.65 0.92
C VAL A 1030 47.28 -4.75 0.72
N VAL A 1031 46.70 -4.08 -0.27
CA VAL A 1031 45.24 -4.21 -0.53
C VAL A 1031 44.91 -5.58 -1.09
N VAL A 1032 45.62 -6.06 -2.13
CA VAL A 1032 45.44 -7.42 -2.65
C VAL A 1032 45.86 -8.46 -1.62
N GLY A 1033 46.91 -8.21 -0.82
CA GLY A 1033 47.32 -9.08 0.26
C GLY A 1033 46.29 -9.19 1.40
N VAL A 1034 45.65 -8.08 1.79
CA VAL A 1034 44.57 -8.08 2.79
C VAL A 1034 43.30 -8.72 2.23
N CYS A 1035 42.90 -8.42 0.99
CA CYS A 1035 41.76 -9.08 0.36
C CYS A 1035 41.99 -10.59 0.16
N ALA A 1036 43.20 -11.00 -0.25
CA ALA A 1036 43.56 -12.41 -0.36
C ALA A 1036 43.67 -13.09 1.02
N ALA A 1037 44.22 -12.41 2.03
CA ALA A 1037 44.28 -12.93 3.40
C ALA A 1037 42.89 -13.05 4.03
N LEU A 1038 41.98 -12.11 3.77
CA LEU A 1038 40.58 -12.17 4.22
C LEU A 1038 39.80 -13.25 3.45
N ALA A 1039 40.02 -13.40 2.14
CA ALA A 1039 39.43 -14.49 1.35
C ALA A 1039 39.96 -15.87 1.78
N LEU A 1040 41.26 -15.97 2.09
CA LEU A 1040 41.86 -17.19 2.64
C LEU A 1040 41.44 -17.44 4.09
N LEU A 1041 41.20 -16.41 4.91
CA LEU A 1041 40.59 -16.55 6.24
C LEU A 1041 39.13 -16.99 6.15
N ALA A 1042 38.34 -16.44 5.23
CA ALA A 1042 36.98 -16.89 4.97
C ALA A 1042 36.96 -18.34 4.45
N ALA A 1043 37.81 -18.68 3.47
CA ALA A 1043 37.93 -20.04 2.94
C ALA A 1043 38.46 -21.02 3.99
N ALA A 1044 39.44 -20.63 4.82
CA ALA A 1044 40.00 -21.48 5.87
C ALA A 1044 39.06 -21.61 7.08
N THR A 1045 38.28 -20.59 7.44
CA THR A 1045 37.25 -20.72 8.49
C THR A 1045 36.06 -21.53 8.01
N TYR A 1046 35.59 -21.35 6.77
CA TYR A 1046 34.59 -22.21 6.15
C TYR A 1046 35.08 -23.66 6.03
N SER A 1047 36.32 -23.88 5.59
CA SER A 1047 36.93 -25.21 5.50
C SER A 1047 37.16 -25.84 6.88
N ALA A 1048 37.61 -25.06 7.88
CA ALA A 1048 37.77 -25.54 9.25
C ALA A 1048 36.41 -25.85 9.90
N TYR A 1049 35.37 -25.06 9.64
CA TYR A 1049 34.00 -25.39 10.04
C TYR A 1049 33.53 -26.72 9.42
N LYS A 1050 33.83 -26.94 8.14
CA LYS A 1050 33.44 -28.14 7.39
C LYS A 1050 34.27 -29.40 7.71
N TYR A 1051 35.55 -29.26 8.08
CA TYR A 1051 36.43 -30.39 8.44
C TYR A 1051 36.52 -30.68 9.94
N LYS A 1052 36.25 -29.72 10.83
CA LYS A 1052 36.53 -29.84 12.28
C LYS A 1052 35.35 -30.33 13.13
N LYS A 1053 34.43 -31.14 12.56
CA LYS A 1053 33.62 -32.08 13.36
C LYS A 1053 33.01 -33.29 12.62
N LEU A 1054 33.78 -33.91 11.72
CA LEU A 1054 33.71 -35.36 11.50
C LEU A 1054 34.85 -36.03 12.31
N PRO A 1055 34.61 -37.04 13.17
CA PRO A 1055 35.63 -37.52 14.11
C PRO A 1055 36.33 -38.83 13.69
N SER A 1056 37.57 -38.75 13.22
CA SER A 1056 38.64 -39.78 13.32
C SER A 1056 39.93 -39.23 12.70
N SER A 1057 41.16 -39.42 13.23
CA SER A 1057 41.65 -39.89 14.53
C SER A 1057 43.07 -39.30 14.76
N LYS A 1058 43.75 -39.59 15.88
CA LYS A 1058 45.19 -39.28 16.09
C LYS A 1058 45.90 -40.47 16.75
N VAL A 1059 46.88 -41.06 16.06
CA VAL A 1059 48.35 -40.84 16.16
C VAL A 1059 48.99 -41.73 17.23
N ALA A 1060 50.07 -42.41 16.86
CA ALA A 1060 50.63 -43.54 17.59
C ALA A 1060 51.95 -43.22 18.32
N GLY A 1061 52.17 -43.99 19.39
CA GLY A 1061 53.43 -44.23 20.08
C GLY A 1061 53.14 -45.10 21.31
N GLN A 1062 54.05 -45.92 21.84
CA GLN A 1062 55.29 -46.48 21.29
C GLN A 1062 55.69 -47.65 22.22
N PHE A 1063 56.47 -48.61 21.73
CA PHE A 1063 57.02 -49.76 22.48
C PHE A 1063 56.06 -50.89 22.90
N ASN A 1064 56.69 -52.06 23.09
CA ASN A 1064 56.11 -53.39 23.29
C ASN A 1064 55.73 -53.67 24.76
N GLU A 1065 55.12 -54.85 24.91
CA GLU A 1065 55.45 -55.90 25.90
C GLU A 1065 54.48 -56.14 27.07
N LEU A 1066 54.34 -57.44 27.39
CA LEU A 1066 53.77 -58.07 28.59
C LEU A 1066 52.23 -58.17 28.78
N TYR A 1067 51.75 -59.38 28.49
CA TYR A 1067 50.90 -60.25 29.34
C TYR A 1067 49.39 -60.06 29.54
N GLU A 1068 48.73 -61.22 29.63
CA GLU A 1068 47.41 -61.54 30.22
C GLU A 1068 47.41 -61.42 31.77
N PRO A 1069 46.32 -61.76 32.49
CA PRO A 1069 44.90 -61.38 32.37
C PRO A 1069 44.37 -60.83 33.73
N LEU A 1070 43.04 -60.70 33.94
CA LEU A 1070 42.29 -61.41 35.02
C LEU A 1070 40.80 -60.97 35.17
N GLU A 1071 40.11 -61.77 35.99
CA GLU A 1071 38.68 -62.02 36.14
C GLU A 1071 37.75 -60.92 36.72
N GLN A 1072 36.45 -61.11 36.43
CA GLN A 1072 35.28 -61.14 37.35
C GLN A 1072 35.45 -60.74 38.83
N PRO A 1073 34.42 -60.13 39.47
CA PRO A 1073 33.19 -60.87 39.86
C PRO A 1073 31.90 -59.98 39.83
N GLN A 1074 30.63 -60.36 40.07
CA GLN A 1074 29.78 -61.57 40.22
C GLN A 1074 28.31 -61.05 40.42
N LEU A 1075 27.35 -61.94 40.71
CA LEU A 1075 25.93 -61.69 41.09
C LEU A 1075 24.99 -61.19 39.95
N GLY A 1076 23.80 -61.76 39.72
CA GLY A 1076 23.17 -62.95 40.33
C GLY A 1076 21.86 -63.37 39.61
N ASN A 1077 21.54 -64.67 39.60
CA ASN A 1077 20.35 -65.29 38.95
C ASN A 1077 19.11 -65.27 39.90
N ALA A 1078 17.85 -65.61 39.54
CA ALA A 1078 17.37 -66.79 38.81
C ALA A 1078 15.82 -66.85 38.67
N ALA A 1079 15.34 -67.75 37.78
CA ALA A 1079 14.04 -68.49 37.81
C ALA A 1079 12.70 -67.70 37.70
N THR A 1080 11.59 -68.18 37.10
CA THR A 1080 11.19 -69.31 36.20
C THR A 1080 9.83 -68.90 35.53
N THR A 1081 9.04 -69.62 34.71
CA THR A 1081 8.87 -71.07 34.40
C THR A 1081 8.37 -71.28 32.93
N ASN A 1082 7.46 -72.23 32.68
CA ASN A 1082 6.78 -72.60 31.39
C ASN A 1082 5.42 -73.28 31.78
N PRO A 1083 4.48 -73.76 30.89
CA PRO A 1083 4.52 -73.91 29.42
C PRO A 1083 3.22 -73.54 28.64
N SER A 1084 3.19 -73.90 27.32
CA SER A 1084 2.03 -74.10 26.41
C SER A 1084 1.29 -72.86 25.83
N SER A 1085 0.84 -72.81 24.56
CA SER A 1085 0.98 -73.73 23.41
C SER A 1085 0.55 -73.11 22.05
N ILE A 1086 1.20 -73.52 20.93
CA ILE A 1086 0.66 -73.69 19.54
C ILE A 1086 0.14 -72.43 18.79
N ALA A 1087 0.42 -72.17 17.49
CA ALA A 1087 1.44 -72.63 16.53
C ALA A 1087 1.41 -71.77 15.24
N ASN A 1088 2.52 -71.78 14.48
CA ASN A 1088 2.68 -71.62 13.00
C ASN A 1088 2.05 -70.43 12.22
N SER A 1089 2.61 -69.93 11.10
CA SER A 1089 3.98 -69.98 10.51
C SER A 1089 4.06 -69.14 9.21
N SER A 1090 5.21 -68.49 8.94
CA SER A 1090 5.91 -68.31 7.63
C SER A 1090 5.16 -68.11 6.28
N SER A 1091 5.63 -67.34 5.27
CA SER A 1091 6.78 -66.41 5.11
C SER A 1091 6.89 -65.85 3.67
N GLN A 1092 7.56 -64.69 3.52
CA GLN A 1092 8.49 -64.30 2.41
C GLN A 1092 8.07 -64.29 0.91
N GLN A 1093 8.45 -63.17 0.23
CA GLN A 1093 9.25 -63.02 -1.03
C GLN A 1093 8.83 -63.78 -2.34
N THR A 1094 9.12 -63.36 -3.59
CA THR A 1094 9.97 -62.28 -4.17
C THR A 1094 9.47 -61.84 -5.58
N ARG A 1095 10.13 -60.83 -6.17
CA ARG A 1095 10.07 -60.38 -7.60
C ARG A 1095 10.74 -61.39 -8.59
N PRO A 1096 10.89 -61.11 -9.91
CA PRO A 1096 9.98 -60.60 -10.97
C PRO A 1096 10.06 -61.43 -12.30
N LEU A 1097 9.33 -61.06 -13.38
CA LEU A 1097 9.84 -60.80 -14.77
C LEU A 1097 8.74 -60.69 -15.84
N SER A 1098 9.14 -60.30 -17.06
CA SER A 1098 8.31 -60.00 -18.24
C SER A 1098 8.28 -61.12 -19.30
N GLY A 1099 7.22 -61.18 -20.13
CA GLY A 1099 7.19 -61.98 -21.37
C GLY A 1099 6.06 -61.58 -22.32
N GLN A 1100 6.33 -61.59 -23.64
CA GLN A 1100 5.33 -61.40 -24.71
C GLN A 1100 4.83 -62.75 -25.25
N SER A 1101 3.67 -62.77 -25.90
CA SER A 1101 3.33 -63.79 -26.90
C SER A 1101 2.39 -63.25 -27.99
N HIS A 1102 2.58 -63.71 -29.22
CA HIS A 1102 1.70 -63.51 -30.38
C HIS A 1102 1.32 -64.90 -30.93
N PHE A 1103 0.07 -65.10 -31.35
CA PHE A 1103 -0.36 -65.42 -32.73
C PHE A 1103 -1.78 -66.06 -32.77
N ASN A 1104 -2.58 -65.62 -33.75
CA ASN A 1104 -3.56 -66.32 -34.63
C ASN A 1104 -4.34 -67.58 -34.13
N ASP A 1105 -5.56 -67.85 -34.61
CA ASP A 1105 -5.84 -68.04 -36.05
C ASP A 1105 -7.33 -68.06 -36.50
N GLN A 1106 -7.54 -67.96 -37.84
CA GLN A 1106 -8.75 -68.20 -38.69
C GLN A 1106 -10.09 -67.46 -38.34
N ARG A 1107 -10.78 -66.68 -39.18
CA ARG A 1107 -11.19 -66.69 -40.63
C ARG A 1107 -12.58 -67.31 -40.92
N VAL A 1108 -13.47 -66.53 -41.55
CA VAL A 1108 -14.44 -66.94 -42.60
C VAL A 1108 -14.53 -65.81 -43.66
N HIS A 1109 -15.08 -66.10 -44.86
CA HIS A 1109 -14.92 -65.32 -46.12
C HIS A 1109 -15.94 -64.18 -46.39
N THR A 1110 -15.56 -63.31 -47.33
CA THR A 1110 -16.41 -62.35 -48.08
C THR A 1110 -17.06 -63.02 -49.31
N PRO A 1111 -18.01 -62.34 -50.01
CA PRO A 1111 -17.61 -61.61 -51.23
C PRO A 1111 -18.26 -60.21 -51.39
N VAL A 1112 -17.98 -59.55 -52.51
CA VAL A 1112 -18.33 -58.15 -52.85
C VAL A 1112 -19.26 -58.10 -54.07
N GLN A 1113 -20.18 -57.11 -54.15
CA GLN A 1113 -20.58 -56.51 -55.44
C GLN A 1113 -21.12 -55.07 -55.30
N ASP A 1114 -21.18 -54.42 -56.46
CA ASP A 1114 -21.19 -52.98 -56.74
C ASP A 1114 -22.47 -52.20 -56.42
N GLY A 1115 -22.33 -50.87 -56.32
CA GLY A 1115 -23.43 -49.89 -56.30
C GLY A 1115 -22.89 -48.48 -56.00
N GLY A 1116 -22.91 -47.56 -56.97
CA GLY A 1116 -22.19 -46.28 -56.88
C GLY A 1116 -23.03 -45.02 -57.10
N ILE A 1117 -22.44 -43.89 -56.68
CA ILE A 1117 -22.81 -42.49 -56.99
C ILE A 1117 -24.15 -41.98 -56.42
N VAL A 1118 -24.09 -40.94 -55.58
CA VAL A 1118 -24.83 -39.65 -55.71
C VAL A 1118 -24.52 -38.76 -54.51
N THR A 1119 -24.30 -37.46 -54.76
CA THR A 1119 -24.22 -36.40 -53.74
C THR A 1119 -25.42 -35.45 -53.83
N PRO A 1120 -26.15 -35.20 -52.72
CA PRO A 1120 -26.88 -33.96 -52.47
C PRO A 1120 -26.02 -33.07 -51.56
N LYS A 1121 -25.63 -31.86 -51.98
CA LYS A 1121 -26.43 -30.62 -51.92
C LYS A 1121 -27.05 -30.39 -50.54
N CYS A 1122 -26.46 -29.46 -49.79
CA CYS A 1122 -27.16 -28.74 -48.72
C CYS A 1122 -28.11 -27.73 -49.36
N GLU A 1123 -29.34 -27.63 -48.86
CA GLU A 1123 -30.21 -26.48 -49.10
C GLU A 1123 -30.17 -25.56 -47.87
N LEU A 1124 -30.19 -24.25 -48.11
CA LEU A 1124 -30.39 -23.26 -47.06
C LEU A 1124 -31.85 -23.30 -46.61
N ILE A 1125 -32.06 -23.28 -45.30
CA ILE A 1125 -33.39 -23.21 -44.68
C ILE A 1125 -33.45 -21.92 -43.86
N ASP A 1126 -34.10 -20.90 -44.41
CA ASP A 1126 -34.62 -19.77 -43.63
C ASP A 1126 -35.87 -20.22 -42.86
N PHE A 1127 -35.99 -19.81 -41.60
CA PHE A 1127 -37.25 -19.83 -40.85
C PHE A 1127 -37.37 -18.57 -39.98
N PRO A 1128 -38.61 -18.08 -39.72
CA PRO A 1128 -38.88 -16.76 -39.14
C PRO A 1128 -38.73 -16.68 -37.62
#